data_AF-A0A1Q3T226-F1
#
_entry.id   AF-A0A1Q3T226-F1
#
_cell.length_a   1.000
_cell.length_b   1.000
_cell.length_c   1.000
_cell.angle_alpha   90.00
_cell.angle_beta   90.00
_cell.angle_gamma   90.00
#
_symmetry.space_group_name_H-M   'P 1'
#
loop_
_entity.id
_entity.type
_entity.pdbx_description
1 polymer ?
#
loop_
_entity_poly.entity_id
_entity_poly.type
_entity_poly.pdbx_seq_one_letter_code
_entity_poly.pdbx_strand_id
1 'polypeptide(L)'
;MGTSFTNVQVFTPPEEGKNKREAVIEAVRQWIFSASFEEVGVDEEVEPELQRTVIIGPDRPEPWIGVYDEFSDEFEPKVTDFASYLSKATGFPTVSNLVADSDVTEMGLFRLGERIDYYSSEPGYGEEETLSRAEKAKLKGNPELWQEFLVTEKSPADLRKVWNKRPIFAEDIQRETIKLLGMGEYASFGFRYLEGHFQYSGEPAGFTRLRFRAKRKVSPLATKTEGLPKFQVSGYSNPGDFFTGTPVTINAYFLNSGGPGKGLRVVSWGSAIDQGLVELDKVQITLLESNFESNLNKPRSIQDFALTPFEISEGVKGYELRLPDFELPGGLLPDSETGFLGGINMIRSIKAQFTQNIVINLFGKTLKEGKGQLHFGIEPTANRDRGQTSRTFEISVKTSPKIFDEGLKTNSYLLSVAKALEGANKLYALVTFGQLSKTDTEIIARAIESWHQFTNPPQNSYYELYSQAKVDSKHTVTKLAPDQVSQGKTWQKIMGTLKRGETLAGHQVIPQENQTRHWRIDHNTSGFAFNRNSYPLTEVEKAADIIMAPTLAFWINLDNYAAEEGSQIRQSMVELVDSLAKQTPVLQAFIANWNWPQTPESFSANTLYEAMLGLHGGSINNLQTYNTRFLRAVSDKLWLGQELVTKLGGKQEQVAEIADIQSVRNGLRIMLKESAKLEQLIQVITPIMPNLHDHKAMEKVFYSNL
;
A
#
# COMPACT_ATOMS: atom_id res chain seq x y z
N MET A 1 5.31 2.92 0.51
CA MET A 1 6.62 3.18 1.13
C MET A 1 6.95 4.62 0.83
N GLY A 2 7.40 5.38 1.82
CA GLY A 2 7.76 6.78 1.62
C GLY A 2 9.08 6.94 0.86
N THR A 3 9.52 8.17 0.71
CA THR A 3 10.75 8.58 0.04
C THR A 3 11.95 8.37 0.96
N SER A 4 13.03 7.78 0.45
CA SER A 4 14.29 7.63 1.19
C SER A 4 15.47 8.10 0.33
N PHE A 5 16.27 9.03 0.84
CA PHE A 5 17.42 9.57 0.13
C PHE A 5 18.52 10.13 1.03
N THR A 6 19.73 10.26 0.47
CA THR A 6 20.83 10.99 1.11
C THR A 6 21.60 11.90 0.15
N ASN A 7 22.24 12.94 0.69
CA ASN A 7 23.24 13.74 -0.02
C ASN A 7 24.20 14.41 0.98
N VAL A 8 25.31 14.95 0.47
CA VAL A 8 26.21 15.79 1.26
C VAL A 8 26.26 17.19 0.66
N GLN A 9 26.22 18.23 1.50
CA GLN A 9 26.40 19.62 1.10
C GLN A 9 27.73 20.13 1.66
N VAL A 10 28.59 20.67 0.82
CA VAL A 10 29.91 21.22 1.21
C VAL A 10 29.86 22.74 1.22
N PHE A 11 30.18 23.37 2.35
CA PHE A 11 30.13 24.82 2.51
C PHE A 11 31.37 25.50 1.94
N THR A 12 31.21 26.22 0.84
CA THR A 12 32.25 26.98 0.17
C THR A 12 31.97 28.48 0.31
N PRO A 13 32.59 29.19 1.28
CA PRO A 13 32.30 30.61 1.52
C PRO A 13 32.59 31.46 0.27
N PRO A 14 32.04 32.67 0.10
CA PRO A 14 32.15 33.46 -1.13
C PRO A 14 33.54 34.05 -1.48
N GLU A 15 34.63 33.71 -0.77
CA GLU A 15 35.94 34.36 -0.97
C GLU A 15 36.54 34.19 -2.38
N GLU A 16 37.19 35.24 -2.88
CA GLU A 16 37.95 35.24 -4.14
C GLU A 16 39.27 34.45 -4.00
N GLY A 17 39.60 33.60 -4.99
CA GLY A 17 40.99 33.18 -5.21
C GLY A 17 41.33 31.68 -5.10
N LYS A 18 40.37 30.77 -4.92
CA LYS A 18 40.60 29.32 -5.07
C LYS A 18 39.45 28.65 -5.82
N ASN A 19 39.78 27.69 -6.68
CA ASN A 19 38.79 26.83 -7.34
C ASN A 19 38.22 25.83 -6.31
N LYS A 20 37.33 26.31 -5.43
CA LYS A 20 36.77 25.55 -4.30
C LYS A 20 36.01 24.32 -4.77
N ARG A 21 35.26 24.45 -5.86
CA ARG A 21 34.57 23.35 -6.51
C ARG A 21 35.53 22.25 -6.96
N GLU A 22 36.67 22.61 -7.56
CA GLU A 22 37.68 21.62 -7.95
C GLU A 22 38.26 20.88 -6.74
N ALA A 23 38.44 21.57 -5.60
CA ALA A 23 38.86 20.91 -4.37
C ALA A 23 37.82 19.87 -3.87
N VAL A 24 36.52 20.17 -4.03
CA VAL A 24 35.44 19.21 -3.75
C VAL A 24 35.48 18.03 -4.72
N ILE A 25 35.60 18.28 -6.02
CA ILE A 25 35.70 17.25 -7.06
C ILE A 25 36.88 16.31 -6.76
N GLU A 26 38.05 16.86 -6.45
CA GLU A 26 39.24 16.08 -6.15
C GLU A 26 39.08 15.26 -4.87
N ALA A 27 38.48 15.84 -3.81
CA ALA A 27 38.17 15.08 -2.61
C ALA A 27 37.22 13.90 -2.91
N VAL A 28 36.18 14.10 -3.72
CA VAL A 28 35.27 13.03 -4.15
C VAL A 28 36.03 11.93 -4.92
N ARG A 29 36.91 12.29 -5.84
CA ARG A 29 37.77 11.34 -6.56
C ARG A 29 38.61 10.51 -5.58
N GLN A 30 39.31 11.16 -4.65
CA GLN A 30 40.17 10.48 -3.68
C GLN A 30 39.38 9.54 -2.76
N TRP A 31 38.19 9.94 -2.31
CA TRP A 31 37.27 9.07 -1.58
C TRP A 31 36.96 7.80 -2.36
N ILE A 32 36.59 7.94 -3.63
CA ILE A 32 36.16 6.81 -4.48
C ILE A 32 37.36 5.94 -4.88
N PHE A 33 38.52 6.52 -5.16
CA PHE A 33 39.75 5.79 -5.42
C PHE A 33 40.20 4.96 -4.22
N SER A 34 40.00 5.46 -2.99
CA SER A 34 40.29 4.70 -1.76
C SER A 34 39.39 3.46 -1.62
N ALA A 35 38.19 3.49 -2.21
CA ALA A 35 37.28 2.35 -2.30
C ALA A 35 37.60 1.40 -3.47
N SER A 36 38.81 1.46 -4.04
CA SER A 36 39.26 0.64 -5.17
C SER A 36 38.48 0.84 -6.47
N PHE A 37 38.09 2.07 -6.76
CA PHE A 37 37.53 2.47 -8.06
C PHE A 37 38.56 3.27 -8.89
N GLU A 38 38.32 3.37 -10.19
CA GLU A 38 39.01 4.25 -11.14
C GLU A 38 37.98 5.04 -11.95
N GLU A 39 38.32 6.28 -12.28
CA GLU A 39 37.45 7.16 -13.08
C GLU A 39 37.46 6.70 -14.54
N VAL A 40 36.31 6.80 -15.20
CA VAL A 40 36.14 6.44 -16.61
C VAL A 40 35.81 7.68 -17.43
N GLY A 41 36.24 7.70 -18.69
CA GLY A 41 35.87 8.77 -19.61
C GLY A 41 34.36 8.89 -19.79
N VAL A 42 33.88 10.10 -20.12
CA VAL A 42 32.45 10.36 -20.38
C VAL A 42 31.91 9.49 -21.53
N ASP A 43 32.76 9.24 -22.52
CA ASP A 43 32.47 8.45 -23.72
C ASP A 43 32.80 6.95 -23.58
N GLU A 44 33.38 6.52 -22.44
CA GLU A 44 33.64 5.10 -22.22
C GLU A 44 32.32 4.39 -21.86
N GLU A 45 31.96 3.38 -22.65
CA GLU A 45 30.91 2.44 -22.26
C GLU A 45 31.37 1.64 -21.05
N VAL A 46 30.70 1.84 -19.93
CA VAL A 46 30.88 1.03 -18.72
C VAL A 46 29.64 0.19 -18.53
N GLU A 47 29.83 -1.10 -18.25
CA GLU A 47 28.73 -1.96 -17.81
C GLU A 47 28.04 -1.28 -16.61
N PRO A 48 26.74 -0.94 -16.68
CA PRO A 48 26.06 -0.16 -15.65
C PRO A 48 26.27 -0.75 -14.26
N GLU A 49 26.36 -2.07 -14.18
CA GLU A 49 26.55 -2.89 -12.98
C GLU A 49 27.85 -2.62 -12.22
N LEU A 50 28.89 -2.16 -12.91
CA LEU A 50 30.21 -1.87 -12.35
C LEU A 50 30.45 -0.37 -12.14
N GLN A 51 29.49 0.47 -12.51
CA GLN A 51 29.65 1.92 -12.51
C GLN A 51 29.17 2.54 -11.20
N ARG A 52 29.97 3.35 -10.51
CA ARG A 52 29.48 4.29 -9.48
C ARG A 52 29.42 5.68 -10.10
N THR A 53 28.30 6.36 -9.95
CA THR A 53 28.17 7.75 -10.40
C THR A 53 28.06 8.69 -9.20
N VAL A 54 28.78 9.81 -9.26
CA VAL A 54 28.59 10.92 -8.34
C VAL A 54 28.28 12.17 -9.13
N ILE A 55 27.19 12.84 -8.77
CA ILE A 55 26.80 14.13 -9.35
C ILE A 55 27.26 15.21 -8.38
N ILE A 56 27.96 16.21 -8.91
CA ILE A 56 28.46 17.36 -8.15
C ILE A 56 27.80 18.62 -8.68
N GLY A 57 27.23 19.39 -7.76
CA GLY A 57 26.53 20.63 -8.03
C GLY A 57 27.41 21.67 -8.73
N PRO A 58 26.80 22.61 -9.46
CA PRO A 58 27.50 23.73 -10.07
C PRO A 58 28.14 24.67 -9.04
N ASP A 59 29.13 25.43 -9.49
CA ASP A 59 29.63 26.59 -8.76
C ASP A 59 28.57 27.70 -8.90
N ARG A 60 27.86 28.02 -7.82
CA ARG A 60 26.79 29.03 -7.82
C ARG A 60 27.09 30.10 -6.77
N PRO A 61 26.37 31.24 -6.79
CA PRO A 61 26.50 32.25 -5.74
C PRO A 61 26.15 31.72 -4.34
N GLU A 62 25.34 30.67 -4.23
CA GLU A 62 25.07 29.99 -2.98
C GLU A 62 26.34 29.33 -2.41
N PRO A 63 26.58 29.42 -1.09
CA PRO A 63 27.84 28.95 -0.49
C PRO A 63 27.87 27.42 -0.31
N TRP A 64 27.05 26.65 -1.03
CA TRP A 64 26.92 25.21 -0.86
C TRP A 64 27.02 24.48 -2.19
N ILE A 65 27.92 23.49 -2.23
CA ILE A 65 28.04 22.55 -3.35
C ILE A 65 27.45 21.21 -2.92
N GLY A 66 26.37 20.80 -3.58
CA GLY A 66 25.76 19.49 -3.37
C GLY A 66 26.59 18.36 -4.00
N VAL A 67 26.76 17.26 -3.27
CA VAL A 67 27.41 16.04 -3.72
C VAL A 67 26.43 14.88 -3.54
N TYR A 68 26.04 14.28 -4.64
CA TYR A 68 25.02 13.23 -4.71
C TYR A 68 25.70 11.94 -5.14
N ASP A 69 25.95 11.06 -4.17
CA ASP A 69 26.60 9.77 -4.41
C ASP A 69 25.56 8.67 -4.56
N GLU A 70 25.59 7.98 -5.70
CA GLU A 70 24.72 6.83 -5.98
C GLU A 70 24.81 5.74 -4.90
N PHE A 71 25.96 5.59 -4.25
CA PHE A 71 26.17 4.53 -3.28
C PHE A 71 25.67 4.87 -1.87
N SER A 72 25.57 6.14 -1.51
CA SER A 72 25.10 6.58 -0.19
C SER A 72 23.59 6.74 -0.10
N ASP A 73 22.86 6.76 -1.23
CA ASP A 73 21.46 7.20 -1.36
C ASP A 73 20.41 6.40 -0.53
N GLU A 74 20.83 5.35 0.20
CA GLU A 74 19.94 4.52 1.03
C GLU A 74 20.53 4.09 2.39
N PHE A 75 21.77 4.51 2.76
CA PHE A 75 22.43 4.01 3.98
C PHE A 75 23.04 5.12 4.83
N GLU A 76 22.51 5.29 6.05
CA GLU A 76 22.96 6.27 7.04
C GLU A 76 24.48 6.21 7.37
N PRO A 77 25.12 5.03 7.55
CA PRO A 77 26.54 5.02 7.92
C PRO A 77 27.44 5.59 6.82
N LYS A 78 27.10 5.33 5.56
CA LYS A 78 27.94 5.70 4.41
C LYS A 78 27.91 7.20 4.14
N VAL A 79 26.74 7.84 4.25
CA VAL A 79 26.66 9.30 4.04
C VAL A 79 27.38 10.06 5.17
N THR A 80 27.34 9.53 6.40
CA THR A 80 28.07 10.09 7.55
C THR A 80 29.59 10.02 7.35
N ASP A 81 30.11 8.84 6.96
CA ASP A 81 31.54 8.66 6.71
C ASP A 81 32.02 9.53 5.53
N PHE A 82 31.19 9.63 4.48
CA PHE A 82 31.51 10.44 3.31
C PHE A 82 31.53 11.95 3.62
N ALA A 83 30.56 12.45 4.40
CA ALA A 83 30.54 13.84 4.85
C ALA A 83 31.75 14.15 5.76
N SER A 84 32.04 13.27 6.73
CA SER A 84 33.25 13.35 7.55
C SER A 84 34.50 13.47 6.67
N TYR A 85 34.69 12.54 5.73
CA TYR A 85 35.83 12.56 4.82
C TYR A 85 35.93 13.87 4.03
N LEU A 86 34.83 14.32 3.40
CA LEU A 86 34.82 15.54 2.59
C LEU A 86 35.18 16.76 3.43
N SER A 87 34.67 16.87 4.67
CA SER A 87 35.01 18.00 5.54
C SER A 87 36.49 18.05 5.93
N LYS A 88 37.11 16.87 6.10
CA LYS A 88 38.54 16.75 6.39
C LYS A 88 39.40 17.05 5.17
N ALA A 89 39.06 16.46 4.02
CA ALA A 89 39.85 16.55 2.80
C ALA A 89 39.83 17.96 2.19
N THR A 90 38.69 18.64 2.24
CA THR A 90 38.52 19.99 1.69
C THR A 90 38.88 21.09 2.69
N GLY A 91 38.85 20.77 3.99
CA GLY A 91 38.93 21.76 5.08
C GLY A 91 37.66 22.59 5.25
N PHE A 92 36.62 22.33 4.47
CA PHE A 92 35.34 23.02 4.53
C PHE A 92 34.35 22.30 5.44
N PRO A 93 33.43 23.01 6.11
CA PRO A 93 32.31 22.36 6.79
C PRO A 93 31.41 21.61 5.81
N THR A 94 30.82 20.50 6.25
CA THR A 94 29.87 19.72 5.44
C THR A 94 28.64 19.34 6.22
N VAL A 95 27.53 19.14 5.52
CA VAL A 95 26.27 18.65 6.07
C VAL A 95 25.87 17.37 5.36
N SER A 96 25.73 16.26 6.10
CA SER A 96 25.03 15.08 5.58
C SER A 96 23.53 15.28 5.73
N ASN A 97 22.77 14.97 4.69
CA ASN A 97 21.31 14.95 4.72
C ASN A 97 20.83 13.52 4.52
N LEU A 98 19.85 13.10 5.31
CA LEU A 98 19.13 11.84 5.14
C LEU A 98 17.63 12.08 5.34
N VAL A 99 16.81 11.49 4.47
CA VAL A 99 15.39 11.30 4.70
C VAL A 99 15.11 9.80 4.64
N ALA A 100 14.40 9.27 5.64
CA ALA A 100 13.99 7.87 5.71
C ALA A 100 12.47 7.75 5.70
N ASP A 101 11.96 7.01 4.71
CA ASP A 101 10.56 6.64 4.51
C ASP A 101 9.56 7.82 4.55
N SER A 102 10.00 9.01 4.18
CA SER A 102 9.29 10.30 4.35
C SER A 102 8.88 10.64 5.78
N ASP A 103 9.32 9.86 6.77
CA ASP A 103 8.91 9.99 8.17
C ASP A 103 9.97 10.72 9.00
N VAL A 104 11.26 10.51 8.68
CA VAL A 104 12.39 11.05 9.44
C VAL A 104 13.34 11.81 8.54
N THR A 105 13.79 12.97 9.00
CA THR A 105 14.92 13.70 8.43
C THR A 105 16.04 13.78 9.45
N GLU A 106 17.25 13.49 8.99
CA GLU A 106 18.47 13.52 9.80
C GLU A 106 19.53 14.37 9.12
N MET A 107 20.23 15.17 9.92
CA MET A 107 21.25 16.08 9.45
C MET A 107 22.48 16.02 10.36
N GLY A 108 23.65 15.71 9.79
CA GLY A 108 24.92 15.71 10.52
C GLY A 108 25.79 16.88 10.08
N LEU A 109 26.28 17.68 11.02
CA LEU A 109 27.22 18.79 10.74
C LEU A 109 28.64 18.34 11.05
N PHE A 110 29.54 18.48 10.07
CA PHE A 110 30.93 18.05 10.20
C PHE A 110 31.90 19.20 9.96
N ARG A 111 33.01 19.18 10.70
CA ARG A 111 34.13 20.09 10.53
C ARG A 111 35.43 19.33 10.73
N LEU A 112 36.34 19.41 9.75
CA LEU A 112 37.66 18.76 9.79
C LEU A 112 37.61 17.24 10.09
N GLY A 113 36.55 16.56 9.65
CA GLY A 113 36.33 15.12 9.88
C GLY A 113 35.49 14.78 11.10
N GLU A 114 35.24 15.71 12.01
CA GLU A 114 34.48 15.46 13.23
C GLU A 114 33.02 15.89 13.07
N ARG A 115 32.09 15.03 13.51
CA ARG A 115 30.66 15.39 13.61
C ARG A 115 30.46 16.25 14.85
N ILE A 116 30.28 17.56 14.63
CA ILE A 116 30.13 18.54 15.71
C ILE A 116 28.66 18.72 16.15
N ASP A 117 27.70 18.36 15.30
CA ASP A 117 26.28 18.32 15.66
C ASP A 117 25.52 17.25 14.88
N TYR A 118 24.37 16.83 15.41
CA TYR A 118 23.45 15.91 14.75
C TYR A 118 22.00 16.21 15.13
N TYR A 119 21.16 16.35 14.11
CA TYR A 119 19.73 16.56 14.23
C TYR A 119 18.96 15.37 13.66
N SER A 120 17.92 14.91 14.36
CA SER A 120 16.90 13.99 13.87
C SER A 120 15.51 14.53 14.22
N SER A 121 14.61 14.53 13.24
CA SER A 121 13.22 14.94 13.45
C SER A 121 12.47 13.99 14.38
N GLU A 122 12.83 12.71 14.40
CA GLU A 122 12.27 11.67 15.28
C GLU A 122 13.38 10.85 15.97
N PRO A 123 13.98 11.37 17.07
CA PRO A 123 15.04 10.68 17.80
C PRO A 123 14.64 9.28 18.30
N GLY A 124 15.38 8.27 17.84
CA GLY A 124 15.13 6.87 18.17
C GLY A 124 14.19 6.17 17.21
N TYR A 125 13.92 6.73 16.02
CA TYR A 125 13.26 5.98 14.96
C TYR A 125 13.98 4.64 14.71
N GLY A 126 13.24 3.53 14.77
CA GLY A 126 13.77 2.17 14.69
C GLY A 126 14.38 1.62 16.00
N GLU A 127 14.63 2.47 16.99
CA GLU A 127 15.26 2.14 18.28
C GLU A 127 14.52 2.78 19.48
N GLU A 128 13.20 2.94 19.37
CA GLU A 128 12.45 3.85 20.24
C GLU A 128 12.53 3.49 21.74
N GLU A 129 12.76 2.20 22.05
CA GLU A 129 12.82 1.65 23.40
C GLU A 129 14.22 1.68 24.04
N THR A 130 15.28 1.90 23.27
CA THR A 130 16.66 1.81 23.79
C THR A 130 17.22 3.15 24.26
N LEU A 131 16.78 4.26 23.65
CA LEU A 131 17.30 5.59 23.96
C LEU A 131 16.57 6.25 25.14
N SER A 132 17.34 6.67 26.14
CA SER A 132 16.86 7.50 27.23
C SER A 132 16.36 8.86 26.74
N ARG A 133 15.51 9.52 27.54
CA ARG A 133 15.03 10.89 27.24
C ARG A 133 16.19 11.88 27.06
N ALA A 134 17.28 11.70 27.78
CA ALA A 134 18.47 12.54 27.67
C ALA A 134 19.20 12.32 26.34
N GLU A 135 19.30 11.08 25.87
CA GLU A 135 19.87 10.76 24.54
C GLU A 135 18.99 11.31 23.43
N LYS A 136 17.66 11.11 23.48
CA LYS A 136 16.72 11.67 22.51
C LYS A 136 16.82 13.21 22.43
N ALA A 137 17.04 13.89 23.55
CA ALA A 137 17.22 15.34 23.59
C ALA A 137 18.52 15.79 22.91
N LYS A 138 19.61 15.00 23.00
CA LYS A 138 20.87 15.30 22.31
C LYS A 138 20.76 15.19 20.79
N LEU A 139 19.85 14.35 20.29
CA LEU A 139 19.61 14.17 18.86
C LEU A 139 18.66 15.21 18.26
N LYS A 140 18.18 16.19 19.03
CA LYS A 140 17.34 17.29 18.52
C LYS A 140 18.16 18.45 17.91
N GLY A 141 19.46 18.25 17.71
CA GLY A 141 20.38 19.25 17.18
C GLY A 141 20.62 20.44 18.11
N ASN A 142 21.64 21.21 17.79
CA ASN A 142 22.02 22.42 18.52
C ASN A 142 22.09 23.59 17.52
N PRO A 143 20.98 24.33 17.29
CA PRO A 143 20.91 25.39 16.27
C PRO A 143 22.01 26.45 16.37
N GLU A 144 22.56 26.67 17.56
CA GLU A 144 23.66 27.60 17.81
C GLU A 144 24.95 27.20 17.09
N LEU A 145 25.20 25.90 16.90
CA LEU A 145 26.35 25.40 16.13
C LEU A 145 26.20 25.64 14.62
N TRP A 146 24.98 25.97 14.15
CA TRP A 146 24.69 26.21 12.75
C TRP A 146 24.69 27.69 12.38
N GLN A 147 24.90 28.59 13.35
CA GLN A 147 24.70 30.02 13.19
C GLN A 147 25.51 30.63 12.03
N GLU A 148 26.75 30.19 11.83
CA GLU A 148 27.64 30.71 10.78
C GLU A 148 27.20 30.34 9.35
N PHE A 149 26.29 29.38 9.22
CA PHE A 149 25.80 28.89 7.93
C PHE A 149 24.42 29.43 7.55
N LEU A 150 23.78 30.14 8.46
CA LEU A 150 22.48 30.73 8.20
C LEU A 150 22.63 31.90 7.22
N VAL A 151 21.67 32.05 6.31
CA VAL A 151 21.61 33.27 5.47
C VAL A 151 21.47 34.50 6.39
N THR A 152 22.06 35.63 6.01
CA THR A 152 22.33 36.81 6.86
C THR A 152 21.15 37.29 7.73
N GLU A 153 19.91 37.06 7.29
CA GLU A 153 18.69 37.49 7.98
C GLU A 153 18.08 36.43 8.93
N LYS A 154 18.71 35.27 9.07
CA LYS A 154 18.20 34.14 9.86
C LYS A 154 19.04 33.91 11.10
N SER A 155 18.37 33.40 12.11
CA SER A 155 18.93 33.16 13.44
C SER A 155 18.80 31.69 13.85
N PRO A 156 19.58 31.22 14.84
CA PRO A 156 19.38 29.90 15.45
C PRO A 156 17.94 29.66 15.92
N ALA A 157 17.22 30.72 16.31
CA ALA A 157 15.81 30.63 16.70
C ALA A 157 14.88 30.24 15.54
N ASP A 158 15.17 30.69 14.32
CA ASP A 158 14.42 30.31 13.13
C ASP A 158 14.60 28.82 12.81
N LEU A 159 15.84 28.34 12.91
CA LEU A 159 16.15 26.92 12.70
C LEU A 159 15.48 26.04 13.77
N ARG A 160 15.57 26.45 15.04
CA ARG A 160 14.87 25.79 16.16
C ARG A 160 13.35 25.73 15.94
N LYS A 161 12.76 26.79 15.38
CA LYS A 161 11.32 26.84 15.05
C LYS A 161 10.97 25.79 13.99
N VAL A 162 11.79 25.63 12.95
CA VAL A 162 11.59 24.59 11.92
C VAL A 162 11.75 23.19 12.52
N TRP A 163 12.83 22.94 13.25
CA TRP A 163 13.14 21.63 13.83
C TRP A 163 12.15 21.15 14.89
N ASN A 164 11.40 22.07 15.52
CA ASN A 164 10.32 21.76 16.45
C ASN A 164 8.96 21.52 15.78
N LYS A 165 8.85 21.67 14.44
CA LYS A 165 7.63 21.33 13.72
C LYS A 165 7.37 19.83 13.74
N ARG A 166 6.10 19.47 13.51
CA ARG A 166 5.65 18.08 13.31
C ARG A 166 4.93 17.97 11.96
N PRO A 167 5.66 18.05 10.83
CA PRO A 167 5.06 17.98 9.50
C PRO A 167 4.41 16.61 9.26
N ILE A 168 3.70 16.46 8.13
CA ILE A 168 3.28 15.13 7.66
C ILE A 168 4.51 14.40 7.10
N PHE A 169 5.34 15.11 6.35
CA PHE A 169 6.50 14.56 5.65
C PHE A 169 7.79 15.20 6.15
N ALA A 170 8.82 14.38 6.37
CA ALA A 170 10.14 14.81 6.81
C ALA A 170 10.81 15.80 5.84
N GLU A 171 10.49 15.68 4.55
CA GLU A 171 10.92 16.56 3.47
C GLU A 171 10.50 18.02 3.70
N ASP A 172 9.41 18.28 4.44
CA ASP A 172 8.98 19.64 4.75
C ASP A 172 9.95 20.32 5.72
N ILE A 173 10.36 19.62 6.79
CA ILE A 173 11.39 20.13 7.72
C ILE A 173 12.68 20.37 6.93
N GLN A 174 13.11 19.38 6.13
CA GLN A 174 14.36 19.48 5.41
C GLN A 174 14.36 20.66 4.41
N ARG A 175 13.30 20.82 3.62
CA ARG A 175 13.15 21.91 2.64
C ARG A 175 13.16 23.28 3.31
N GLU A 176 12.55 23.41 4.48
CA GLU A 176 12.61 24.65 5.25
C GLU A 176 14.00 24.90 5.84
N THR A 177 14.67 23.87 6.38
CA THR A 177 16.04 23.99 6.88
C THR A 177 17.04 24.36 5.77
N ILE A 178 16.96 23.71 4.61
CA ILE A 178 17.77 24.02 3.41
C ILE A 178 17.68 25.50 3.04
N LYS A 179 16.46 26.07 3.06
CA LYS A 179 16.25 27.51 2.78
C LYS A 179 16.91 28.41 3.83
N LEU A 180 16.87 28.03 5.11
CA LEU A 180 17.53 28.81 6.17
C LEU A 180 19.05 28.80 6.04
N LEU A 181 19.62 27.70 5.53
CA LEU A 181 21.06 27.54 5.30
C LEU A 181 21.54 28.11 3.96
N GLY A 182 20.62 28.57 3.10
CA GLY A 182 20.99 29.08 1.77
C GLY A 182 21.51 27.99 0.83
N MET A 183 21.08 26.74 1.04
CA MET A 183 21.38 25.63 0.15
C MET A 183 20.50 25.70 -1.11
N GLY A 184 21.02 25.21 -2.24
CA GLY A 184 20.28 25.19 -3.50
C GLY A 184 19.05 24.28 -3.48
N GLU A 185 18.13 24.46 -4.44
CA GLU A 185 16.87 23.70 -4.53
C GLU A 185 17.04 22.17 -4.57
N TYR A 186 18.17 21.72 -5.14
CA TYR A 186 18.51 20.31 -5.26
C TYR A 186 19.01 19.68 -3.96
N ALA A 187 19.23 20.43 -2.87
CA ALA A 187 19.65 19.85 -1.60
C ALA A 187 18.59 18.93 -0.97
N SER A 188 17.35 19.00 -1.46
CA SER A 188 16.23 18.13 -1.07
C SER A 188 16.10 16.85 -1.90
N PHE A 189 17.13 16.51 -2.69
CA PHE A 189 17.15 15.33 -3.55
C PHE A 189 18.25 14.35 -3.14
N GLY A 190 17.95 13.07 -3.27
CA GLY A 190 18.95 12.01 -3.39
C GLY A 190 19.55 11.93 -4.78
N PHE A 191 20.55 11.07 -4.93
CA PHE A 191 21.11 10.78 -6.25
C PHE A 191 20.01 10.32 -7.24
N ARG A 192 19.18 9.34 -6.86
CA ARG A 192 18.15 8.78 -7.77
C ARG A 192 17.08 9.80 -8.12
N TYR A 193 16.64 10.58 -7.14
CA TYR A 193 15.63 11.60 -7.36
C TYR A 193 16.16 12.72 -8.26
N LEU A 194 17.44 13.08 -8.11
CA LEU A 194 18.09 14.07 -8.96
C LEU A 194 18.27 13.55 -10.39
N GLU A 195 18.69 12.30 -10.57
CA GLU A 195 18.81 11.66 -11.88
C GLU A 195 17.45 11.59 -12.59
N GLY A 196 16.41 11.13 -11.89
CA GLY A 196 15.05 11.11 -12.42
C GLY A 196 14.60 12.52 -12.80
N HIS A 197 14.86 13.52 -11.96
CA HIS A 197 14.57 14.92 -12.28
C HIS A 197 15.27 15.35 -13.58
N PHE A 198 16.58 15.09 -13.72
CA PHE A 198 17.33 15.42 -14.94
C PHE A 198 16.83 14.69 -16.18
N GLN A 199 16.33 13.46 -16.06
CA GLN A 199 15.74 12.73 -17.18
C GLN A 199 14.50 13.43 -17.74
N TYR A 200 13.69 14.06 -16.87
CA TYR A 200 12.46 14.73 -17.28
C TYR A 200 12.65 16.21 -17.63
N SER A 201 13.48 16.95 -16.89
CA SER A 201 13.66 18.40 -17.07
C SER A 201 14.88 18.79 -17.90
N GLY A 202 15.76 17.83 -18.22
CA GLY A 202 17.12 18.10 -18.65
C GLY A 202 18.05 18.41 -17.48
N GLU A 203 19.32 18.07 -17.63
CA GLU A 203 20.37 18.41 -16.66
C GLU A 203 20.73 19.89 -16.78
N PRO A 204 20.61 20.69 -15.70
CA PRO A 204 21.02 22.09 -15.73
C PRO A 204 22.51 22.25 -16.01
N ALA A 205 22.89 23.38 -16.61
CA ALA A 205 24.29 23.68 -16.87
C ALA A 205 25.12 23.73 -15.56
N GLY A 206 26.36 23.26 -15.65
CA GLY A 206 27.36 23.37 -14.58
C GLY A 206 27.42 22.20 -13.60
N PHE A 207 26.52 21.23 -13.68
CA PHE A 207 26.70 19.96 -12.97
C PHE A 207 27.90 19.18 -13.55
N THR A 208 28.62 18.45 -12.69
CA THR A 208 29.67 17.51 -13.11
C THR A 208 29.28 16.11 -12.70
N ARG A 209 29.28 15.19 -13.66
CA ARG A 209 29.10 13.76 -13.40
C ARG A 209 30.47 13.08 -13.41
N LEU A 210 30.86 12.57 -12.25
CA LEU A 210 32.01 11.69 -12.14
C LEU A 210 31.53 10.25 -12.23
N ARG A 211 32.08 9.50 -13.19
CA ARG A 211 31.76 8.10 -13.39
C ARG A 211 32.99 7.27 -13.06
N PHE A 212 32.78 6.20 -12.31
CA PHE A 212 33.86 5.34 -11.86
C PHE A 212 33.52 3.88 -12.12
N ARG A 213 34.53 3.06 -12.40
CA ARG A 213 34.42 1.59 -12.41
C ARG A 213 35.29 0.99 -11.32
N ALA A 214 34.89 -0.15 -10.76
CA ALA A 214 35.73 -0.87 -9.79
C ALA A 214 37.05 -1.35 -10.46
N LYS A 215 38.21 -1.09 -9.83
CA LYS A 215 39.56 -1.49 -10.32
C LYS A 215 39.73 -2.99 -10.32
N ARG A 216 39.31 -3.64 -9.23
CA ARG A 216 39.12 -5.08 -9.26
C ARG A 216 37.86 -5.27 -10.09
N LYS A 217 37.96 -6.03 -11.19
CA LYS A 217 36.79 -6.69 -11.76
C LYS A 217 36.26 -7.61 -10.67
N VAL A 218 35.49 -7.05 -9.73
CA VAL A 218 34.50 -7.81 -9.01
C VAL A 218 33.66 -8.36 -10.13
N SER A 219 33.66 -9.69 -10.32
CA SER A 219 32.85 -10.30 -11.37
C SER A 219 31.46 -9.65 -11.32
N PRO A 220 30.94 -9.14 -12.45
CA PRO A 220 29.84 -8.18 -12.51
C PRO A 220 28.73 -8.54 -11.53
N LEU A 221 28.61 -7.78 -10.44
CA LEU A 221 27.61 -7.89 -9.36
C LEU A 221 27.46 -9.26 -8.66
N ALA A 222 28.08 -10.29 -9.20
CA ALA A 222 28.12 -11.67 -8.78
C ALA A 222 29.04 -12.45 -9.72
N THR A 223 29.70 -13.47 -9.17
CA THR A 223 30.31 -14.47 -10.03
C THR A 223 29.16 -15.24 -10.67
N LYS A 224 29.08 -15.22 -12.01
CA LYS A 224 28.18 -16.13 -12.73
C LYS A 224 28.46 -17.51 -12.17
N THR A 225 27.45 -18.13 -11.61
CA THR A 225 27.60 -19.47 -11.06
C THR A 225 28.08 -20.39 -12.16
N GLU A 226 29.20 -21.06 -11.95
CA GLU A 226 29.64 -22.10 -12.85
C GLU A 226 28.81 -23.37 -12.63
N GLY A 227 28.88 -24.29 -13.59
CA GLY A 227 28.18 -25.57 -13.53
C GLY A 227 26.75 -25.52 -14.06
N LEU A 228 25.97 -26.55 -13.76
CA LEU A 228 24.63 -26.71 -14.32
C LEU A 228 23.58 -25.89 -13.53
N PRO A 229 22.44 -25.50 -14.13
CA PRO A 229 21.40 -24.74 -13.45
C PRO A 229 20.89 -25.42 -12.19
N LYS A 230 20.54 -24.63 -11.17
CA LYS A 230 20.02 -25.11 -9.89
C LYS A 230 19.07 -24.09 -9.27
N PHE A 231 17.80 -24.46 -9.09
CA PHE A 231 16.81 -23.56 -8.53
C PHE A 231 16.71 -23.63 -7.01
N GLN A 232 16.31 -22.50 -6.42
CA GLN A 232 15.86 -22.38 -5.03
C GLN A 232 14.60 -21.52 -5.00
N VAL A 233 13.71 -21.77 -4.05
CA VAL A 233 12.52 -20.93 -3.85
C VAL A 233 12.97 -19.61 -3.21
N SER A 234 12.77 -18.49 -3.90
CA SER A 234 13.15 -17.15 -3.42
C SER A 234 11.98 -16.36 -2.86
N GLY A 235 10.75 -16.76 -3.20
CA GLY A 235 9.53 -16.13 -2.72
C GLY A 235 8.29 -16.83 -3.27
N TYR A 236 7.13 -16.51 -2.71
CA TYR A 236 5.83 -16.99 -3.20
C TYR A 236 4.72 -16.15 -2.58
N SER A 237 3.54 -16.15 -3.22
CA SER A 237 2.30 -15.73 -2.55
C SER A 237 1.68 -16.95 -1.86
N ASN A 238 1.19 -16.80 -0.64
CA ASN A 238 0.40 -17.87 -0.01
C ASN A 238 -0.93 -17.98 -0.77
N PRO A 239 -1.23 -19.09 -1.45
CA PRO A 239 -2.55 -19.31 -2.01
C PRO A 239 -3.48 -19.51 -0.82
N GLY A 240 -4.36 -18.55 -0.58
CA GLY A 240 -5.33 -18.61 0.51
C GLY A 240 -6.39 -19.71 0.30
N ASP A 241 -7.51 -19.59 0.99
CA ASP A 241 -8.66 -20.47 0.72
C ASP A 241 -9.32 -20.04 -0.60
N PHE A 242 -9.81 -20.99 -1.40
CA PHE A 242 -10.54 -20.77 -2.64
C PHE A 242 -12.03 -21.15 -2.49
N PHE A 243 -12.87 -20.83 -3.48
CA PHE A 243 -14.26 -21.29 -3.56
C PHE A 243 -14.50 -22.12 -4.81
N THR A 244 -15.26 -23.21 -4.74
CA THR A 244 -15.57 -24.07 -5.90
C THR A 244 -16.05 -23.27 -7.12
N GLY A 245 -15.52 -23.59 -8.30
CA GLY A 245 -15.87 -22.90 -9.56
C GLY A 245 -15.09 -21.62 -9.81
N THR A 246 -14.26 -21.17 -8.85
CA THR A 246 -13.45 -19.96 -9.03
C THR A 246 -12.07 -20.27 -9.62
N PRO A 247 -11.46 -19.36 -10.40
CA PRO A 247 -10.11 -19.58 -10.93
C PRO A 247 -9.07 -19.67 -9.81
N VAL A 248 -8.01 -20.44 -9.99
CA VAL A 248 -6.89 -20.49 -9.04
C VAL A 248 -5.68 -19.83 -9.68
N THR A 249 -4.99 -18.95 -8.95
CA THR A 249 -3.71 -18.37 -9.35
C THR A 249 -2.71 -18.57 -8.23
N ILE A 250 -1.62 -19.26 -8.52
CA ILE A 250 -0.55 -19.56 -7.55
C ILE A 250 0.75 -19.05 -8.12
N ASN A 251 1.44 -18.19 -7.38
CA ASN A 251 2.69 -17.59 -7.81
C ASN A 251 3.85 -18.06 -6.94
N ALA A 252 4.95 -18.44 -7.59
CA ALA A 252 6.23 -18.68 -6.93
C ALA A 252 7.38 -18.05 -7.72
N TYR A 253 8.41 -17.64 -6.98
CA TYR A 253 9.65 -17.10 -7.47
C TYR A 253 10.75 -18.15 -7.27
N PHE A 254 11.47 -18.46 -8.33
CA PHE A 254 12.57 -19.41 -8.29
C PHE A 254 13.86 -18.72 -8.74
N LEU A 255 14.83 -18.67 -7.84
CA LEU A 255 16.15 -18.14 -8.11
C LEU A 255 17.03 -19.24 -8.71
N ASN A 256 17.60 -19.02 -9.91
CA ASN A 256 18.70 -19.87 -10.36
C ASN A 256 19.97 -19.53 -9.56
N SER A 257 20.57 -20.53 -8.95
CA SER A 257 21.81 -20.49 -8.15
C SER A 257 22.93 -21.34 -8.77
N GLY A 258 22.68 -21.94 -9.95
CA GLY A 258 23.66 -22.66 -10.77
C GLY A 258 23.90 -21.94 -12.09
N GLY A 259 24.72 -22.47 -13.00
CA GLY A 259 25.02 -21.78 -14.25
C GLY A 259 23.85 -21.65 -15.22
N PRO A 260 24.08 -20.98 -16.37
CA PRO A 260 23.09 -20.90 -17.43
C PRO A 260 22.83 -22.29 -18.02
N GLY A 261 21.69 -22.47 -18.68
CA GLY A 261 21.40 -23.74 -19.33
C GLY A 261 20.16 -23.69 -20.19
N LYS A 262 19.80 -24.85 -20.74
CA LYS A 262 18.58 -25.03 -21.53
C LYS A 262 17.70 -26.08 -20.91
N GLY A 263 16.40 -25.88 -21.07
CA GLY A 263 15.40 -26.85 -20.73
C GLY A 263 14.82 -26.60 -19.34
N LEU A 264 13.51 -26.41 -19.31
CA LEU A 264 12.75 -26.21 -18.09
C LEU A 264 11.60 -27.22 -18.03
N ARG A 265 11.44 -27.86 -16.88
CA ARG A 265 10.26 -28.64 -16.56
C ARG A 265 9.57 -28.02 -15.35
N VAL A 266 8.28 -27.80 -15.48
CA VAL A 266 7.40 -27.33 -14.41
C VAL A 266 6.44 -28.46 -14.09
N VAL A 267 6.29 -28.78 -12.81
CA VAL A 267 5.47 -29.91 -12.35
C VAL A 267 4.60 -29.47 -11.18
N SER A 268 3.33 -29.85 -11.22
CA SER A 268 2.40 -29.66 -10.10
C SER A 268 1.70 -30.96 -9.74
N TRP A 269 1.62 -31.29 -8.46
CA TRP A 269 1.04 -32.55 -7.98
C TRP A 269 0.58 -32.45 -6.53
N GLY A 270 -0.06 -33.51 -6.03
CA GLY A 270 -0.44 -33.64 -4.62
C GLY A 270 -1.94 -33.77 -4.43
N SER A 271 -2.34 -33.90 -3.17
CA SER A 271 -3.70 -34.28 -2.80
C SER A 271 -4.78 -33.30 -3.26
N ALA A 272 -4.44 -32.03 -3.50
CA ALA A 272 -5.38 -31.08 -4.09
C ALA A 272 -5.78 -31.45 -5.53
N ILE A 273 -4.86 -32.03 -6.32
CA ILE A 273 -5.14 -32.54 -7.67
C ILE A 273 -5.77 -33.93 -7.59
N ASP A 274 -5.22 -34.84 -6.77
CA ASP A 274 -5.71 -36.22 -6.69
C ASP A 274 -7.17 -36.32 -6.24
N GLN A 275 -7.58 -35.45 -5.31
CA GLN A 275 -8.95 -35.37 -4.81
C GLN A 275 -9.89 -34.55 -5.73
N GLY A 276 -9.37 -33.97 -6.81
CA GLY A 276 -10.11 -33.11 -7.72
C GLY A 276 -10.55 -31.79 -7.08
N LEU A 277 -9.76 -31.24 -6.14
CA LEU A 277 -10.04 -29.91 -5.57
C LEU A 277 -9.70 -28.81 -6.58
N VAL A 278 -8.59 -28.98 -7.30
CA VAL A 278 -8.08 -28.05 -8.32
C VAL A 278 -7.79 -28.76 -9.63
N GLU A 279 -8.08 -28.08 -10.73
CA GLU A 279 -7.69 -28.46 -12.09
C GLU A 279 -6.88 -27.29 -12.67
N LEU A 280 -5.62 -27.56 -13.03
CA LEU A 280 -4.71 -26.57 -13.59
C LEU A 280 -4.79 -26.60 -15.13
N ASP A 281 -4.78 -25.43 -15.76
CA ASP A 281 -4.94 -25.31 -17.21
C ASP A 281 -3.69 -24.72 -17.90
N LYS A 282 -3.10 -23.71 -17.29
CA LYS A 282 -2.06 -22.88 -17.88
C LYS A 282 -1.00 -22.54 -16.86
N VAL A 283 0.21 -22.35 -17.35
CA VAL A 283 1.30 -21.74 -16.59
C VAL A 283 1.83 -20.54 -17.36
N GLN A 284 2.05 -19.44 -16.65
CA GLN A 284 2.75 -18.27 -17.19
C GLN A 284 4.13 -18.21 -16.59
N ILE A 285 5.12 -18.13 -17.45
CA ILE A 285 6.52 -17.96 -17.06
C ILE A 285 6.93 -16.54 -17.42
N THR A 286 7.39 -15.82 -16.41
CA THR A 286 7.86 -14.45 -16.53
C THR A 286 9.35 -14.41 -16.17
N LEU A 287 10.16 -14.02 -17.15
CA LEU A 287 11.55 -13.63 -16.92
C LEU A 287 11.58 -12.13 -16.65
N LEU A 288 12.27 -11.72 -15.60
CA LEU A 288 12.38 -10.31 -15.24
C LEU A 288 13.59 -9.69 -15.94
N GLU A 289 13.42 -8.46 -16.42
CA GLU A 289 14.52 -7.65 -16.95
C GLU A 289 14.93 -6.63 -15.90
N SER A 290 16.24 -6.40 -15.78
CA SER A 290 16.76 -5.29 -14.97
C SER A 290 16.57 -4.02 -15.78
N ASN A 291 15.38 -3.45 -15.74
CA ASN A 291 15.25 -2.06 -16.14
C ASN A 291 15.74 -1.20 -14.98
N PHE A 292 16.97 -0.68 -15.08
CA PHE A 292 17.57 0.14 -14.03
C PHE A 292 16.77 1.43 -13.78
N GLU A 293 16.08 1.96 -14.80
CA GLU A 293 15.42 3.27 -14.75
C GLU A 293 14.03 3.23 -14.10
N SER A 294 13.31 2.09 -14.14
CA SER A 294 11.99 2.00 -13.52
C SER A 294 12.02 1.19 -12.23
N ASN A 295 11.48 1.74 -11.13
CA ASN A 295 11.22 1.02 -9.87
C ASN A 295 10.25 -0.19 -10.00
N LEU A 296 9.78 -0.47 -11.21
CA LEU A 296 8.96 -1.63 -11.55
C LEU A 296 9.83 -2.63 -12.32
N ASN A 297 9.88 -3.87 -11.83
CA ASN A 297 10.44 -5.00 -12.55
C ASN A 297 9.64 -5.19 -13.84
N LYS A 298 10.15 -4.67 -14.96
CA LYS A 298 9.52 -4.89 -16.25
C LYS A 298 9.77 -6.34 -16.65
N PRO A 299 8.73 -7.07 -17.05
CA PRO A 299 8.91 -8.43 -17.54
C PRO A 299 9.67 -8.38 -18.87
N ARG A 300 10.81 -9.07 -18.96
CA ARG A 300 11.55 -9.30 -20.20
C ARG A 300 10.70 -10.05 -21.22
N SER A 301 10.07 -11.11 -20.73
CA SER A 301 9.16 -11.94 -21.49
C SER A 301 8.10 -12.49 -20.57
N ILE A 302 6.85 -12.44 -21.01
CA ILE A 302 5.74 -13.18 -20.43
C ILE A 302 5.33 -14.22 -21.45
N GLN A 303 5.38 -15.49 -21.09
CA GLN A 303 5.00 -16.59 -21.97
C GLN A 303 3.97 -17.47 -21.27
N ASP A 304 2.86 -17.71 -21.96
CA ASP A 304 1.76 -18.54 -21.49
C ASP A 304 1.85 -19.92 -22.16
N PHE A 305 1.77 -20.98 -21.36
CA PHE A 305 1.83 -22.36 -21.85
C PHE A 305 0.71 -23.20 -21.26
N ALA A 306 0.14 -24.10 -22.07
CA ALA A 306 -0.81 -25.09 -21.58
C ALA A 306 -0.09 -26.15 -20.74
N LEU A 307 -0.72 -26.56 -19.64
CA LEU A 307 -0.25 -27.69 -18.84
C LEU A 307 -0.82 -29.00 -19.40
N THR A 308 0.00 -30.06 -19.39
CA THR A 308 -0.43 -31.40 -19.82
C THR A 308 -0.64 -32.28 -18.58
N PRO A 309 -1.81 -32.92 -18.43
CA PRO A 309 -1.99 -33.93 -17.37
C PRO A 309 -0.99 -35.07 -17.53
N PHE A 310 -0.44 -35.55 -16.43
CA PHE A 310 0.45 -36.71 -16.42
C PHE A 310 0.33 -37.49 -15.10
N GLU A 311 0.88 -38.71 -15.08
CA GLU A 311 0.92 -39.57 -13.90
C GLU A 311 2.37 -39.68 -13.43
N ILE A 312 2.63 -39.29 -12.18
CA ILE A 312 4.00 -39.29 -11.59
C ILE A 312 4.44 -40.71 -11.25
N SER A 313 3.51 -41.46 -10.67
CA SER A 313 3.63 -42.84 -10.23
C SER A 313 2.22 -43.41 -10.19
N GLU A 314 2.07 -44.73 -10.11
CA GLU A 314 0.74 -45.39 -10.05
C GLU A 314 -0.22 -44.67 -9.08
N GLY A 315 -1.25 -44.04 -9.64
CA GLY A 315 -2.32 -43.35 -8.92
C GLY A 315 -2.05 -41.89 -8.53
N VAL A 316 -0.86 -41.34 -8.74
CA VAL A 316 -0.53 -39.94 -8.41
C VAL A 316 -0.64 -39.07 -9.66
N LYS A 317 -1.65 -38.19 -9.66
CA LYS A 317 -1.96 -37.31 -10.79
C LYS A 317 -1.19 -36.00 -10.65
N GLY A 318 -0.81 -35.44 -11.79
CA GLY A 318 -0.16 -34.14 -11.86
C GLY A 318 -0.39 -33.44 -13.18
N TYR A 319 0.16 -32.24 -13.25
CA TYR A 319 0.25 -31.44 -14.46
C TYR A 319 1.72 -31.11 -14.70
N GLU A 320 2.16 -31.21 -15.95
CA GLU A 320 3.51 -30.82 -16.33
C GLU A 320 3.54 -29.91 -17.55
N LEU A 321 4.58 -29.09 -17.59
CA LEU A 321 5.05 -28.40 -18.78
C LEU A 321 6.50 -28.82 -19.01
N ARG A 322 6.85 -29.15 -20.25
CA ARG A 322 8.23 -29.39 -20.68
C ARG A 322 8.60 -28.40 -21.77
N LEU A 323 9.62 -27.60 -21.52
CA LEU A 323 10.19 -26.66 -22.47
C LEU A 323 11.66 -27.00 -22.68
N PRO A 324 12.01 -27.99 -23.53
CA PRO A 324 13.39 -28.48 -23.67
C PRO A 324 14.38 -27.41 -24.15
N ASP A 325 13.89 -26.41 -24.88
CA ASP A 325 14.70 -25.33 -25.44
C ASP A 325 14.57 -24.00 -24.69
N PHE A 326 13.91 -23.98 -23.53
CA PHE A 326 13.78 -22.75 -22.74
C PHE A 326 15.12 -22.34 -22.16
N GLU A 327 15.58 -21.14 -22.52
CA GLU A 327 16.85 -20.58 -22.04
C GLU A 327 16.73 -20.16 -20.57
N LEU A 328 17.60 -20.70 -19.73
CA LEU A 328 17.67 -20.38 -18.32
C LEU A 328 18.79 -19.38 -18.07
N PRO A 329 18.50 -18.21 -17.47
CA PRO A 329 19.53 -17.26 -17.11
C PRO A 329 20.44 -17.91 -16.06
N GLY A 330 21.75 -17.68 -16.17
CA GLY A 330 22.72 -18.22 -15.21
C GLY A 330 22.64 -17.47 -13.89
N GLY A 331 22.58 -18.21 -12.79
CA GLY A 331 22.48 -17.65 -11.46
C GLY A 331 23.61 -16.69 -11.07
N LEU A 332 23.35 -16.00 -9.97
CA LEU A 332 24.31 -15.14 -9.30
C LEU A 332 24.50 -15.71 -7.91
N LEU A 333 25.74 -16.05 -7.54
CA LEU A 333 26.06 -16.22 -6.13
C LEU A 333 26.00 -14.83 -5.51
N PRO A 334 25.06 -14.56 -4.57
CA PRO A 334 25.28 -13.45 -3.69
C PRO A 334 26.53 -13.82 -2.93
N ASP A 335 27.66 -13.22 -3.29
CA ASP A 335 28.82 -13.25 -2.42
C ASP A 335 28.43 -12.37 -1.24
N SER A 336 27.70 -12.99 -0.30
CA SER A 336 26.97 -12.33 0.78
C SER A 336 27.91 -11.51 1.67
N GLU A 337 29.21 -11.79 1.58
CA GLU A 337 30.25 -11.04 2.25
C GLU A 337 30.91 -10.00 1.33
N THR A 338 31.19 -10.26 0.05
CA THR A 338 31.94 -9.29 -0.78
C THR A 338 31.09 -8.26 -1.52
N GLY A 339 29.81 -8.54 -1.83
CA GLY A 339 28.95 -7.58 -2.55
C GLY A 339 28.65 -6.32 -1.73
N PHE A 340 28.41 -6.50 -0.42
CA PHE A 340 28.21 -5.39 0.51
C PHE A 340 29.53 -4.68 0.87
N LEU A 341 30.62 -5.42 1.02
CA LEU A 341 31.95 -4.85 1.35
C LEU A 341 32.62 -4.17 0.14
N GLY A 342 32.28 -4.57 -1.09
CA GLY A 342 32.91 -4.11 -2.33
C GLY A 342 32.38 -2.81 -2.89
N GLY A 343 31.49 -2.10 -2.19
CA GLY A 343 31.02 -0.79 -2.65
C GLY A 343 29.89 -0.85 -3.69
N ILE A 344 29.19 -1.98 -3.86
CA ILE A 344 28.13 -2.11 -4.87
C ILE A 344 26.75 -1.75 -4.33
N ASN A 345 26.02 -0.89 -5.05
CA ASN A 345 24.68 -0.41 -4.66
C ASN A 345 23.71 -1.60 -4.42
N MET A 346 23.06 -1.63 -3.24
CA MET A 346 22.17 -2.72 -2.82
C MET A 346 20.98 -2.91 -3.75
N ILE A 347 20.40 -1.81 -4.26
CA ILE A 347 19.30 -1.87 -5.25
C ILE A 347 19.77 -2.63 -6.47
N ARG A 348 20.99 -2.37 -6.95
CA ARG A 348 21.52 -3.07 -8.12
C ARG A 348 21.75 -4.54 -7.83
N SER A 349 22.22 -4.89 -6.63
CA SER A 349 22.34 -6.29 -6.19
C SER A 349 20.98 -6.98 -6.13
N ILE A 350 19.96 -6.31 -5.59
CA ILE A 350 18.58 -6.80 -5.55
C ILE A 350 18.01 -6.93 -6.98
N LYS A 351 18.23 -5.95 -7.85
CA LYS A 351 17.80 -5.98 -9.26
C LYS A 351 18.47 -7.11 -10.03
N ALA A 352 19.78 -7.32 -9.83
CA ALA A 352 20.53 -8.42 -10.42
C ALA A 352 20.03 -9.78 -9.89
N GLN A 353 19.66 -9.89 -8.62
CA GLN A 353 18.98 -11.09 -8.11
C GLN A 353 17.60 -11.28 -8.75
N PHE A 354 16.84 -10.21 -8.96
CA PHE A 354 15.53 -10.29 -9.63
C PHE A 354 15.64 -10.76 -11.08
N THR A 355 16.67 -10.40 -11.83
CA THR A 355 16.85 -10.91 -13.21
C THR A 355 17.19 -12.40 -13.26
N GLN A 356 17.65 -12.98 -12.16
CA GLN A 356 17.85 -14.42 -12.03
C GLN A 356 16.61 -15.17 -11.54
N ASN A 357 15.56 -14.44 -11.13
CA ASN A 357 14.31 -15.05 -10.76
C ASN A 357 13.49 -15.41 -12.00
N ILE A 358 13.02 -16.65 -12.00
CA ILE A 358 11.93 -17.09 -12.87
C ILE A 358 10.67 -16.99 -12.03
N VAL A 359 9.75 -16.13 -12.46
CA VAL A 359 8.44 -16.01 -11.83
C VAL A 359 7.49 -16.93 -12.57
N ILE A 360 6.86 -17.83 -11.84
CA ILE A 360 5.91 -18.77 -12.43
C ILE A 360 4.55 -18.61 -11.76
N ASN A 361 3.54 -18.37 -12.59
CA ASN A 361 2.15 -18.32 -12.18
C ASN A 361 1.43 -19.55 -12.73
N LEU A 362 0.90 -20.39 -11.85
CA LEU A 362 -0.01 -21.47 -12.21
C LEU A 362 -1.43 -20.92 -12.23
N PHE A 363 -2.17 -21.23 -13.29
CA PHE A 363 -3.58 -20.92 -13.44
C PHE A 363 -4.40 -22.20 -13.50
N GLY A 364 -5.67 -22.08 -13.12
CA GLY A 364 -6.61 -23.17 -13.19
C GLY A 364 -7.98 -22.76 -12.66
N LYS A 365 -8.73 -23.76 -12.23
CA LYS A 365 -10.00 -23.60 -11.51
C LYS A 365 -10.10 -24.57 -10.35
N THR A 366 -10.89 -24.19 -9.37
CA THR A 366 -11.29 -25.08 -8.29
C THR A 366 -12.57 -25.82 -8.65
N LEU A 367 -12.67 -27.09 -8.29
CA LEU A 367 -13.77 -27.96 -8.72
C LEU A 367 -14.60 -28.50 -7.56
N LYS A 368 -13.96 -28.81 -6.44
CA LYS A 368 -14.60 -29.50 -5.31
C LYS A 368 -14.12 -28.92 -3.99
N GLU A 369 -15.01 -28.86 -3.01
CA GLU A 369 -14.67 -28.49 -1.64
C GLU A 369 -13.74 -29.52 -0.98
N GLY A 370 -12.87 -29.04 -0.10
CA GLY A 370 -11.93 -29.87 0.64
C GLY A 370 -10.65 -29.13 1.00
N LYS A 371 -9.73 -29.84 1.64
CA LYS A 371 -8.37 -29.37 1.92
C LYS A 371 -7.37 -30.36 1.37
N GLY A 372 -6.33 -29.85 0.73
CA GLY A 372 -5.28 -30.67 0.14
C GLY A 372 -4.00 -29.88 -0.06
N GLN A 373 -2.93 -30.59 -0.35
CA GLN A 373 -1.64 -30.01 -0.64
C GLN A 373 -1.44 -29.94 -2.16
N LEU A 374 -0.95 -28.80 -2.64
CA LEU A 374 -0.42 -28.66 -3.99
C LEU A 374 1.09 -28.44 -3.88
N HIS A 375 1.85 -29.43 -4.34
CA HIS A 375 3.27 -29.31 -4.58
C HIS A 375 3.48 -28.68 -5.95
N PHE A 376 4.34 -27.67 -6.00
CA PHE A 376 4.74 -26.99 -7.21
C PHE A 376 6.27 -27.05 -7.31
N GLY A 377 6.76 -27.83 -8.28
CA GLY A 377 8.16 -28.03 -8.57
C GLY A 377 8.62 -27.41 -9.87
N ILE A 378 9.90 -27.05 -9.90
CA ILE A 378 10.64 -26.62 -11.07
C ILE A 378 11.93 -27.45 -11.18
N GLU A 379 12.27 -27.85 -12.39
CA GLU A 379 13.38 -28.75 -12.68
C GLU A 379 14.12 -28.27 -13.94
N PRO A 380 15.43 -27.97 -13.86
CA PRO A 380 16.21 -27.72 -15.05
C PRO A 380 16.54 -29.04 -15.74
N THR A 381 16.19 -29.19 -17.01
CA THR A 381 16.38 -30.46 -17.74
C THR A 381 17.85 -30.90 -17.77
N ALA A 382 18.78 -29.94 -17.83
CA ALA A 382 20.21 -30.20 -17.83
C ALA A 382 20.76 -30.71 -16.48
N ASN A 383 20.00 -30.60 -15.37
CA ASN A 383 20.46 -30.97 -14.02
C ASN A 383 19.32 -31.49 -13.16
N ARG A 384 18.59 -32.48 -13.67
CA ARG A 384 17.37 -33.02 -13.04
C ARG A 384 17.57 -33.42 -11.57
N ASP A 385 18.64 -34.16 -11.32
CA ASP A 385 18.86 -34.81 -10.02
C ASP A 385 19.24 -33.83 -8.89
N ARG A 386 19.88 -32.69 -9.23
CA ARG A 386 20.46 -31.77 -8.23
C ARG A 386 20.02 -30.32 -8.39
N GLY A 387 19.36 -29.99 -9.50
CA GLY A 387 18.97 -28.64 -9.88
C GLY A 387 17.51 -28.31 -9.57
N GLN A 388 16.70 -29.31 -9.20
CA GLN A 388 15.27 -29.13 -8.94
C GLN A 388 14.99 -28.54 -7.55
N THR A 389 13.83 -27.89 -7.44
CA THR A 389 13.28 -27.45 -6.15
C THR A 389 11.75 -27.46 -6.21
N SER A 390 11.09 -27.42 -5.07
CA SER A 390 9.63 -27.41 -4.99
C SER A 390 9.12 -26.66 -3.78
N ARG A 391 7.91 -26.13 -3.88
CA ARG A 391 7.15 -25.54 -2.78
C ARG A 391 5.84 -26.30 -2.59
N THR A 392 5.50 -26.58 -1.34
CA THR A 392 4.18 -27.09 -0.96
C THR A 392 3.28 -25.93 -0.55
N PHE A 393 2.07 -25.95 -1.07
CA PHE A 393 1.00 -25.01 -0.76
C PHE A 393 -0.17 -25.76 -0.13
N GLU A 394 -0.68 -25.22 0.98
CA GLU A 394 -1.93 -25.70 1.59
C GLU A 394 -3.11 -25.06 0.87
N ILE A 395 -3.89 -25.87 0.16
CA ILE A 395 -5.07 -25.44 -0.60
C ILE A 395 -6.32 -25.81 0.19
N SER A 396 -7.16 -24.82 0.48
CA SER A 396 -8.47 -25.04 1.10
C SER A 396 -9.55 -24.53 0.16
N VAL A 397 -10.32 -25.42 -0.47
CA VAL A 397 -11.45 -25.05 -1.32
C VAL A 397 -12.74 -25.18 -0.51
N LYS A 398 -13.53 -24.12 -0.47
CA LYS A 398 -14.84 -24.06 0.17
C LYS A 398 -15.95 -24.09 -0.87
N THR A 399 -17.15 -24.49 -0.49
CA THR A 399 -18.31 -24.35 -1.37
C THR A 399 -18.55 -22.88 -1.68
N SER A 400 -18.58 -22.51 -2.97
CA SER A 400 -18.93 -21.15 -3.38
C SER A 400 -20.33 -20.81 -2.87
N PRO A 401 -20.53 -19.63 -2.27
CA PRO A 401 -21.87 -19.17 -2.01
C PRO A 401 -22.63 -19.14 -3.34
N LYS A 402 -23.77 -19.83 -3.43
CA LYS A 402 -24.58 -19.96 -4.66
C LYS A 402 -25.01 -18.63 -5.29
N ILE A 403 -24.86 -17.54 -4.55
CA ILE A 403 -25.08 -16.17 -4.98
C ILE A 403 -24.20 -15.77 -6.19
N PHE A 404 -23.16 -16.54 -6.54
CA PHE A 404 -22.10 -16.09 -7.47
C PHE A 404 -21.77 -17.03 -8.64
N ASP A 405 -22.73 -17.82 -9.13
CA ASP A 405 -22.51 -18.81 -10.20
C ASP A 405 -22.04 -18.23 -11.56
N GLU A 406 -22.06 -16.90 -11.76
CA GLU A 406 -21.60 -16.26 -13.00
C GLU A 406 -20.37 -15.35 -12.79
N GLY A 407 -19.17 -15.88 -13.09
CA GLY A 407 -18.06 -15.07 -13.59
C GLY A 407 -17.16 -14.36 -12.58
N LEU A 408 -17.07 -14.81 -11.33
CA LEU A 408 -16.08 -14.29 -10.37
C LEU A 408 -14.64 -14.44 -10.90
N LYS A 409 -13.94 -13.33 -11.11
CA LYS A 409 -12.49 -13.32 -11.34
C LYS A 409 -11.78 -13.41 -10.01
N THR A 410 -11.03 -14.46 -9.75
CA THR A 410 -10.27 -14.56 -8.49
C THR A 410 -9.13 -13.57 -8.43
N ASN A 411 -9.23 -12.72 -7.41
CA ASN A 411 -8.07 -12.14 -6.75
C ASN A 411 -8.08 -12.69 -5.30
N SER A 412 -6.92 -12.89 -4.68
CA SER A 412 -6.79 -13.29 -3.26
C SER A 412 -7.61 -12.39 -2.32
N TYR A 413 -7.83 -11.14 -2.73
CA TYR A 413 -8.77 -10.22 -2.11
C TYR A 413 -10.20 -10.77 -2.01
N LEU A 414 -10.76 -11.36 -3.08
CA LEU A 414 -12.14 -11.88 -3.09
C LEU A 414 -12.35 -13.05 -2.13
N LEU A 415 -11.28 -13.81 -1.88
CA LEU A 415 -11.30 -14.92 -0.95
C LEU A 415 -11.38 -14.45 0.49
N SER A 416 -10.64 -13.40 0.84
CA SER A 416 -10.77 -12.73 2.14
C SER A 416 -12.17 -12.14 2.34
N VAL A 417 -12.78 -11.66 1.25
CA VAL A 417 -14.12 -11.06 1.24
C VAL A 417 -15.22 -12.13 1.39
N ALA A 418 -15.12 -13.26 0.69
CA ALA A 418 -16.10 -14.33 0.81
C ALA A 418 -15.97 -15.07 2.16
N LYS A 419 -14.77 -15.24 2.72
CA LYS A 419 -14.59 -15.63 4.13
C LYS A 419 -15.28 -14.67 5.10
N ALA A 420 -15.26 -13.38 4.79
CA ALA A 420 -15.95 -12.38 5.61
C ALA A 420 -17.47 -12.50 5.54
N LEU A 421 -18.03 -13.14 4.52
CA LEU A 421 -19.48 -13.44 4.45
C LEU A 421 -19.86 -14.73 5.19
N GLU A 422 -18.95 -15.69 5.34
CA GLU A 422 -19.18 -16.95 6.05
C GLU A 422 -18.93 -16.83 7.56
N GLY A 423 -19.90 -17.24 8.40
CA GLY A 423 -19.71 -17.24 9.86
C GLY A 423 -19.62 -15.85 10.48
N ALA A 424 -20.30 -14.87 9.88
CA ALA A 424 -20.19 -13.50 10.27
C ALA A 424 -20.99 -13.18 11.54
N ASN A 425 -20.28 -12.77 12.59
CA ASN A 425 -20.86 -12.31 13.85
C ASN A 425 -20.82 -10.78 13.97
N LYS A 426 -20.27 -10.08 12.97
CA LYS A 426 -20.33 -8.62 12.91
C LYS A 426 -21.58 -8.14 12.19
N LEU A 427 -22.42 -7.42 12.89
CA LEU A 427 -23.55 -6.71 12.30
C LEU A 427 -23.04 -5.46 11.61
N TYR A 428 -23.38 -5.28 10.33
CA TYR A 428 -22.98 -4.15 9.51
C TYR A 428 -24.23 -3.50 8.92
N ALA A 429 -24.32 -2.17 9.00
CA ALA A 429 -25.35 -1.39 8.33
C ALA A 429 -24.70 -0.32 7.46
N LEU A 430 -25.18 -0.13 6.25
CA LEU A 430 -24.76 0.97 5.37
C LEU A 430 -25.98 1.66 4.81
N VAL A 431 -25.96 2.99 4.86
CA VAL A 431 -27.02 3.89 4.40
C VAL A 431 -26.38 4.90 3.45
N THR A 432 -26.83 4.91 2.20
CA THR A 432 -26.41 5.87 1.19
C THR A 432 -27.53 6.87 0.93
N PHE A 433 -27.17 8.16 0.95
CA PHE A 433 -28.12 9.26 0.85
C PHE A 433 -27.99 9.98 -0.50
N GLY A 434 -29.05 10.66 -0.89
CA GLY A 434 -29.01 11.68 -1.93
C GLY A 434 -28.40 12.98 -1.38
N GLN A 435 -28.76 14.10 -1.98
CA GLN A 435 -28.30 15.40 -1.49
C GLN A 435 -28.85 15.67 -0.08
N LEU A 436 -27.93 15.90 0.87
CA LEU A 436 -28.25 16.17 2.27
C LEU A 436 -28.38 17.67 2.55
N SER A 437 -29.50 18.06 3.17
CA SER A 437 -29.69 19.36 3.79
C SER A 437 -28.97 19.45 5.15
N LYS A 438 -28.96 20.65 5.75
CA LYS A 438 -28.47 20.83 7.12
C LYS A 438 -29.31 20.07 8.15
N THR A 439 -30.62 19.98 7.96
CA THR A 439 -31.51 19.23 8.86
C THR A 439 -31.20 17.73 8.79
N ASP A 440 -30.88 17.22 7.61
CA ASP A 440 -30.51 15.80 7.46
C ASP A 440 -29.23 15.44 8.20
N THR A 441 -28.22 16.33 8.21
CA THR A 441 -26.98 16.08 8.96
C THR A 441 -27.21 16.07 10.48
N GLU A 442 -28.20 16.80 10.99
CA GLU A 442 -28.62 16.74 12.39
C GLU A 442 -29.37 15.45 12.72
N ILE A 443 -30.15 14.92 11.79
CA ILE A 443 -30.76 13.59 11.93
C ILE A 443 -29.68 12.50 11.96
N ILE A 444 -28.68 12.59 11.09
CA ILE A 444 -27.55 11.64 11.06
C ILE A 444 -26.73 11.71 12.35
N ALA A 445 -26.47 12.90 12.89
CA ALA A 445 -25.79 13.07 14.18
C ALA A 445 -26.54 12.34 15.32
N ARG A 446 -27.86 12.51 15.37
CA ARG A 446 -28.71 11.82 16.36
C ARG A 446 -28.74 10.30 16.16
N ALA A 447 -28.66 9.82 14.92
CA ALA A 447 -28.54 8.39 14.64
C ALA A 447 -27.22 7.82 15.19
N ILE A 448 -26.10 8.53 15.01
CA ILE A 448 -24.81 8.13 15.58
C ILE A 448 -24.87 8.09 17.12
N GLU A 449 -25.51 9.08 17.75
CA GLU A 449 -25.72 9.09 19.20
C GLU A 449 -26.61 7.93 19.67
N SER A 450 -27.67 7.62 18.92
CA SER A 450 -28.56 6.49 19.22
C SER A 450 -27.83 5.15 19.10
N TRP A 451 -26.99 5.00 18.07
CA TRP A 451 -26.12 3.83 17.88
C TRP A 451 -25.17 3.63 19.06
N HIS A 452 -24.56 4.71 19.55
CA HIS A 452 -23.71 4.62 20.72
C HIS A 452 -24.47 4.17 21.98
N GLN A 453 -25.70 4.64 22.17
CA GLN A 453 -26.52 4.28 23.34
C GLN A 453 -26.84 2.78 23.39
N PHE A 454 -27.26 2.17 22.28
CA PHE A 454 -27.62 0.74 22.30
C PHE A 454 -26.43 -0.21 22.14
N THR A 455 -25.23 0.29 21.77
CA THR A 455 -24.02 -0.54 21.76
C THR A 455 -23.42 -0.73 23.15
N ASN A 456 -23.75 0.13 24.12
CA ASN A 456 -23.29 0.06 25.51
C ASN A 456 -21.83 -0.43 25.67
N PRO A 457 -20.86 0.30 25.10
CA PRO A 457 -19.46 -0.13 25.06
C PRO A 457 -18.88 -0.39 26.46
N PRO A 458 -18.02 -1.41 26.67
CA PRO A 458 -17.40 -1.68 27.97
C PRO A 458 -16.71 -0.45 28.58
N GLN A 459 -16.78 -0.30 29.90
CA GLN A 459 -16.23 0.87 30.62
C GLN A 459 -14.71 1.05 30.46
N ASN A 460 -13.98 -0.04 30.19
CA ASN A 460 -12.54 -0.02 29.93
C ASN A 460 -12.18 0.30 28.47
N SER A 461 -13.17 0.52 27.60
CA SER A 461 -12.94 0.92 26.21
C SER A 461 -12.88 2.45 26.07
N TYR A 462 -12.47 2.92 24.90
CA TYR A 462 -12.58 4.32 24.50
C TYR A 462 -12.82 4.40 22.99
N TYR A 463 -13.33 5.52 22.48
CA TYR A 463 -13.45 5.75 21.04
C TYR A 463 -12.27 6.53 20.51
N GLU A 464 -11.69 6.09 19.41
CA GLU A 464 -10.82 6.91 18.56
C GLU A 464 -11.68 7.52 17.45
N LEU A 465 -11.83 8.84 17.50
CA LEU A 465 -12.60 9.61 16.54
C LEU A 465 -11.67 10.32 15.57
N TYR A 466 -11.91 10.12 14.28
CA TYR A 466 -11.18 10.69 13.17
C TYR A 466 -12.10 11.68 12.47
N SER A 467 -11.81 12.97 12.60
CA SER A 467 -12.46 14.00 11.82
C SER A 467 -11.49 14.56 10.78
N GLN A 468 -11.96 14.70 9.55
CA GLN A 468 -11.19 15.32 8.48
C GLN A 468 -11.96 16.50 7.91
N ALA A 469 -11.50 17.72 8.22
CA ALA A 469 -12.13 18.95 7.76
C ALA A 469 -11.84 19.26 6.29
N LYS A 470 -10.68 18.79 5.79
CA LYS A 470 -10.23 18.88 4.39
C LYS A 470 -9.48 17.62 4.00
N VAL A 471 -9.62 17.17 2.76
CA VAL A 471 -9.06 15.89 2.28
C VAL A 471 -7.52 15.82 2.40
N ASP A 472 -6.83 16.96 2.45
CA ASP A 472 -5.38 17.01 2.62
C ASP A 472 -4.91 17.30 4.06
N SER A 473 -5.85 17.35 5.03
CA SER A 473 -5.51 17.62 6.43
C SER A 473 -5.30 16.34 7.23
N LYS A 474 -4.32 16.35 8.16
CA LYS A 474 -4.12 15.27 9.16
C LYS A 474 -5.45 14.96 9.84
N HIS A 475 -5.78 13.68 9.94
CA HIS A 475 -6.87 13.25 10.80
C HIS A 475 -6.60 13.75 12.23
N THR A 476 -7.55 14.48 12.80
CA THR A 476 -7.50 14.78 14.23
C THR A 476 -8.03 13.56 14.94
N VAL A 477 -7.14 12.82 15.63
CA VAL A 477 -7.53 11.68 16.46
C VAL A 477 -7.91 12.19 17.84
N THR A 478 -9.16 11.99 18.23
CA THR A 478 -9.66 12.34 19.56
C THR A 478 -10.07 11.08 20.30
N LYS A 479 -9.53 10.88 21.50
CA LYS A 479 -9.91 9.77 22.39
C LYS A 479 -11.03 10.22 23.31
N LEU A 480 -12.14 9.48 23.35
CA LEU A 480 -13.25 9.71 24.27
C LEU A 480 -13.58 8.45 25.06
N ALA A 481 -13.71 8.59 26.38
CA ALA A 481 -14.29 7.52 27.19
C ALA A 481 -15.79 7.34 26.82
N PRO A 482 -16.37 6.14 26.99
CA PRO A 482 -17.78 5.85 26.71
C PRO A 482 -18.76 6.88 27.27
N ASP A 483 -18.60 7.27 28.53
CA ASP A 483 -19.45 8.23 29.24
C ASP A 483 -19.33 9.67 28.71
N GLN A 484 -18.26 9.97 27.97
CA GLN A 484 -18.05 11.27 27.34
C GLN A 484 -18.73 11.41 25.98
N VAL A 485 -19.12 10.29 25.36
CA VAL A 485 -19.90 10.28 24.13
C VAL A 485 -21.33 10.72 24.46
N SER A 486 -21.96 11.50 23.57
CA SER A 486 -23.25 12.21 23.75
C SER A 486 -23.25 13.42 24.69
N GLN A 487 -22.52 13.42 25.80
CA GLN A 487 -22.61 14.49 26.82
C GLN A 487 -21.40 15.45 26.86
N GLY A 488 -20.24 15.04 26.34
CA GLY A 488 -19.02 15.84 26.41
C GLY A 488 -18.98 17.01 25.41
N LYS A 489 -18.39 18.14 25.82
CA LYS A 489 -18.11 19.29 24.91
C LYS A 489 -17.31 18.87 23.68
N THR A 490 -16.41 17.91 23.85
CA THR A 490 -15.58 17.35 22.77
C THR A 490 -16.44 16.58 21.76
N TRP A 491 -17.36 15.74 22.23
CA TRP A 491 -18.33 15.06 21.36
C TRP A 491 -19.19 16.05 20.59
N GLN A 492 -19.72 17.08 21.26
CA GLN A 492 -20.52 18.13 20.61
C GLN A 492 -19.73 18.91 19.55
N LYS A 493 -18.45 19.18 19.80
CA LYS A 493 -17.54 19.79 18.81
C LYS A 493 -17.36 18.88 17.58
N ILE A 494 -17.22 17.58 17.80
CA ILE A 494 -17.07 16.57 16.74
C ILE A 494 -18.38 16.41 15.97
N MET A 495 -19.54 16.31 16.61
CA MET A 495 -20.83 16.34 15.90
C MET A 495 -21.03 17.66 15.12
N GLY A 496 -20.43 18.75 15.59
CA GLY A 496 -20.36 20.01 14.85
C GLY A 496 -19.58 19.92 13.53
N THR A 497 -18.61 19.00 13.38
CA THR A 497 -17.89 18.76 12.11
C THR A 497 -18.80 18.12 11.07
N LEU A 498 -19.58 17.12 11.49
CA LEU A 498 -20.59 16.47 10.68
C LEU A 498 -21.61 17.46 10.13
N LYS A 499 -22.07 18.42 10.97
CA LYS A 499 -22.99 19.49 10.55
C LYS A 499 -22.41 20.41 9.48
N ARG A 500 -21.07 20.57 9.43
CA ARG A 500 -20.35 21.31 8.39
C ARG A 500 -20.12 20.48 7.12
N GLY A 501 -20.51 19.21 7.12
CA GLY A 501 -20.33 18.29 5.99
C GLY A 501 -18.95 17.66 5.91
N GLU A 502 -18.21 17.66 7.02
CA GLU A 502 -16.89 17.02 7.10
C GLU A 502 -17.03 15.50 7.27
N THR A 503 -16.00 14.75 6.85
CA THR A 503 -15.93 13.29 7.06
C THR A 503 -15.62 12.99 8.52
N LEU A 504 -16.32 11.98 9.07
CA LEU A 504 -16.20 11.58 10.46
C LEU A 504 -16.20 10.05 10.57
N ALA A 505 -15.18 9.48 11.18
CA ALA A 505 -15.17 8.08 11.58
C ALA A 505 -14.93 7.96 13.08
N GLY A 506 -15.45 6.91 13.68
CA GLY A 506 -15.25 6.60 15.08
C GLY A 506 -15.25 5.10 15.29
N HIS A 507 -14.20 4.58 15.90
CA HIS A 507 -14.16 3.17 16.28
C HIS A 507 -13.84 3.04 17.76
N GLN A 508 -14.44 2.03 18.37
CA GLN A 508 -14.17 1.66 19.74
C GLN A 508 -12.82 0.92 19.81
N VAL A 509 -12.05 1.20 20.84
CA VAL A 509 -10.78 0.55 21.17
C VAL A 509 -10.88 -0.05 22.56
N ILE A 510 -10.57 -1.32 22.68
CA ILE A 510 -10.42 -2.02 23.96
C ILE A 510 -8.91 -2.19 24.18
N PRO A 511 -8.28 -1.51 25.16
CA PRO A 511 -6.87 -1.67 25.43
C PRO A 511 -6.53 -3.14 25.72
N GLN A 512 -5.60 -3.73 24.97
CA GLN A 512 -5.01 -5.03 25.29
C GLN A 512 -3.66 -4.81 25.97
N GLU A 513 -3.40 -5.49 27.11
CA GLU A 513 -2.23 -5.26 27.97
C GLU A 513 -0.85 -5.45 27.27
N ASN A 514 -0.78 -6.07 26.10
CA ASN A 514 0.49 -6.40 25.42
C ASN A 514 0.58 -6.03 23.93
N GLN A 515 -0.33 -5.21 23.39
CA GLN A 515 -0.19 -4.76 21.99
C GLN A 515 0.75 -3.54 21.91
N THR A 516 2.00 -3.78 21.52
CA THR A 516 2.91 -2.74 21.03
C THR A 516 2.24 -1.97 19.89
N ARG A 517 2.32 -0.63 19.92
CA ARG A 517 1.57 0.37 19.11
C ARG A 517 1.65 0.21 17.59
N HIS A 518 1.19 -0.90 17.03
CA HIS A 518 0.94 -0.99 15.60
C HIS A 518 -0.48 -0.49 15.36
N TRP A 519 -0.61 0.50 14.48
CA TRP A 519 -1.84 1.19 14.08
C TRP A 519 -2.92 0.29 13.44
N ARG A 520 -2.84 -1.03 13.63
CA ARG A 520 -3.89 -1.97 13.24
C ARG A 520 -5.03 -1.83 14.22
N ILE A 521 -6.03 -1.06 13.80
CA ILE A 521 -7.32 -0.97 14.46
C ILE A 521 -7.84 -2.39 14.68
N ASP A 522 -8.10 -2.75 15.93
CA ASP A 522 -8.62 -4.06 16.28
C ASP A 522 -9.98 -4.23 15.60
N HIS A 523 -10.03 -5.14 14.63
CA HIS A 523 -11.24 -5.39 13.84
C HIS A 523 -12.39 -5.97 14.68
N ASN A 524 -12.16 -6.32 15.95
CA ASN A 524 -13.14 -6.97 16.81
C ASN A 524 -14.07 -6.02 17.59
N THR A 525 -14.10 -4.73 17.24
CA THR A 525 -14.85 -3.71 17.98
C THR A 525 -16.04 -3.14 17.19
N SER A 526 -16.80 -2.26 17.85
CA SER A 526 -17.92 -1.54 17.27
C SER A 526 -17.49 -0.16 16.77
N GLY A 527 -18.10 0.35 15.71
CA GLY A 527 -17.81 1.68 15.22
C GLY A 527 -18.85 2.21 14.25
N PHE A 528 -18.65 3.47 13.86
CA PHE A 528 -19.44 4.13 12.85
C PHE A 528 -18.53 4.96 11.98
N ALA A 529 -19.03 5.26 10.79
CA ALA A 529 -18.30 6.08 9.88
C ALA A 529 -19.31 6.82 8.98
N PHE A 530 -19.18 8.14 8.82
CA PHE A 530 -19.87 8.97 7.84
C PHE A 530 -18.89 9.66 6.87
N ASN A 531 -19.16 9.51 5.57
CA ASN A 531 -18.39 10.15 4.51
C ASN A 531 -19.32 10.94 3.58
N ARG A 532 -19.03 12.24 3.40
CA ARG A 532 -19.76 13.11 2.47
C ARG A 532 -19.02 13.28 1.13
N ASN A 533 -17.69 13.24 1.14
CA ASN A 533 -16.79 13.36 -0.02
C ASN A 533 -15.41 12.80 0.37
N SER A 534 -15.08 11.56 -0.02
CA SER A 534 -13.81 10.91 0.34
C SER A 534 -12.60 11.46 -0.40
N TYR A 535 -12.81 12.21 -1.49
CA TYR A 535 -11.74 12.67 -2.36
C TYR A 535 -11.86 14.17 -2.61
N PRO A 536 -10.73 14.88 -2.74
CA PRO A 536 -10.77 16.22 -3.29
C PRO A 536 -11.13 16.01 -4.75
N LEU A 537 -12.39 16.32 -5.12
CA LEU A 537 -12.74 16.36 -6.54
C LEU A 537 -11.74 17.30 -7.20
N THR A 538 -11.01 16.80 -8.19
CA THR A 538 -10.20 17.61 -9.10
C THR A 538 -11.07 18.73 -9.67
N GLU A 539 -10.46 19.83 -10.09
CA GLU A 539 -11.22 20.92 -10.74
C GLU A 539 -12.00 20.40 -11.96
N VAL A 540 -11.53 19.33 -12.60
CA VAL A 540 -12.23 18.63 -13.68
C VAL A 540 -13.45 17.87 -13.17
N GLU A 541 -13.34 17.10 -12.08
CA GLU A 541 -14.47 16.41 -11.45
C GLU A 541 -15.57 17.39 -11.00
N LYS A 542 -15.19 18.55 -10.47
CA LYS A 542 -16.14 19.62 -10.11
C LYS A 542 -16.82 20.21 -11.35
N ALA A 543 -16.07 20.40 -12.44
CA ALA A 543 -16.62 20.92 -13.70
C ALA A 543 -17.58 19.93 -14.39
N ALA A 544 -17.38 18.63 -14.17
CA ALA A 544 -18.24 17.56 -14.70
C ALA A 544 -19.51 17.29 -13.85
N ASP A 545 -19.80 18.12 -12.84
CA ASP A 545 -20.95 17.99 -11.93
C ASP A 545 -21.05 16.59 -11.29
N ILE A 546 -19.89 16.02 -10.95
CA ILE A 546 -19.81 14.70 -10.32
C ILE A 546 -20.25 14.84 -8.86
N ILE A 547 -21.41 14.27 -8.55
CA ILE A 547 -21.97 14.26 -7.20
C ILE A 547 -21.75 12.89 -6.55
N MET A 548 -20.94 12.87 -5.49
CA MET A 548 -20.77 11.71 -4.61
C MET A 548 -21.96 11.62 -3.65
N ALA A 549 -22.49 10.42 -3.45
CA ALA A 549 -23.54 10.10 -2.52
C ALA A 549 -22.97 9.99 -1.10
N PRO A 550 -23.42 10.83 -0.15
CA PRO A 550 -23.02 10.68 1.24
C PRO A 550 -23.38 9.28 1.75
N THR A 551 -22.48 8.67 2.52
CA THR A 551 -22.66 7.30 3.02
C THR A 551 -22.34 7.22 4.51
N LEU A 552 -23.23 6.59 5.26
CA LEU A 552 -23.10 6.29 6.70
C LEU A 552 -23.02 4.78 6.87
N ALA A 553 -22.02 4.31 7.60
CA ALA A 553 -21.85 2.92 7.97
C ALA A 553 -21.81 2.77 9.49
N PHE A 554 -22.36 1.67 9.99
CA PHE A 554 -22.27 1.21 11.37
C PHE A 554 -21.80 -0.23 11.38
N TRP A 555 -20.99 -0.61 12.37
CA TRP A 555 -20.63 -2.01 12.60
C TRP A 555 -20.53 -2.32 14.09
N ILE A 556 -20.88 -3.56 14.45
CA ILE A 556 -20.88 -4.06 15.82
C ILE A 556 -20.43 -5.52 15.79
N ASN A 557 -19.43 -5.87 16.60
CA ASN A 557 -19.06 -7.27 16.79
C ASN A 557 -19.96 -7.94 17.82
N LEU A 558 -20.87 -8.83 17.38
CA LEU A 558 -21.83 -9.48 18.27
C LEU A 558 -21.21 -10.59 19.13
N ASP A 559 -19.98 -11.02 18.85
CA ASP A 559 -19.25 -11.97 19.71
C ASP A 559 -19.01 -11.42 21.13
N ASN A 560 -19.11 -10.10 21.29
CA ASN A 560 -18.93 -9.42 22.57
C ASN A 560 -20.23 -9.35 23.40
N TYR A 561 -21.35 -9.90 22.92
CA TYR A 561 -22.66 -9.77 23.54
C TYR A 561 -23.33 -11.12 23.74
N ALA A 562 -24.19 -11.23 24.75
CA ALA A 562 -25.04 -12.40 24.89
C ALA A 562 -26.03 -12.51 23.71
N ALA A 563 -26.54 -13.71 23.40
CA ALA A 563 -27.43 -13.93 22.27
C ALA A 563 -28.72 -13.06 22.31
N GLU A 564 -29.27 -12.84 23.51
CA GLU A 564 -30.44 -11.98 23.72
C GLU A 564 -30.11 -10.50 23.45
N GLU A 565 -29.01 -10.01 24.00
CA GLU A 565 -28.50 -8.65 23.76
C GLU A 565 -28.19 -8.43 22.27
N GLY A 566 -27.53 -9.40 21.63
CA GLY A 566 -27.26 -9.37 20.20
C GLY A 566 -28.53 -9.31 19.35
N SER A 567 -29.61 -9.96 19.78
CA SER A 567 -30.92 -9.87 19.14
C SER A 567 -31.56 -8.49 19.30
N GLN A 568 -31.45 -7.89 20.50
CA GLN A 568 -31.92 -6.52 20.76
C GLN A 568 -31.13 -5.51 19.92
N ILE A 569 -29.80 -5.62 19.86
CA ILE A 569 -28.93 -4.78 19.02
C ILE A 569 -29.33 -4.85 17.55
N ARG A 570 -29.61 -6.06 17.02
CA ARG A 570 -30.10 -6.23 15.64
C ARG A 570 -31.38 -5.46 15.40
N GLN A 571 -32.33 -5.56 16.32
CA GLN A 571 -33.60 -4.85 16.24
C GLN A 571 -33.42 -3.33 16.32
N SER A 572 -32.60 -2.84 17.26
CA SER A 572 -32.28 -1.41 17.37
C SER A 572 -31.59 -0.86 16.12
N MET A 573 -30.74 -1.66 15.45
CA MET A 573 -30.14 -1.26 14.17
C MET A 573 -31.19 -1.12 13.06
N VAL A 574 -32.16 -2.04 12.98
CA VAL A 574 -33.28 -1.95 12.03
C VAL A 574 -34.10 -0.67 12.28
N GLU A 575 -34.44 -0.40 13.54
CA GLU A 575 -35.21 0.79 13.92
C GLU A 575 -34.45 2.09 13.61
N LEU A 576 -33.13 2.10 13.82
CA LEU A 576 -32.27 3.22 13.47
C LEU A 576 -32.27 3.48 11.96
N VAL A 577 -32.11 2.44 11.14
CA VAL A 577 -32.12 2.59 9.67
C VAL A 577 -33.52 2.99 9.17
N ASP A 578 -34.58 2.43 9.75
CA ASP A 578 -35.96 2.85 9.47
C ASP A 578 -36.18 4.34 9.79
N SER A 579 -35.65 4.81 10.92
CA SER A 579 -35.74 6.21 11.33
C SER A 579 -35.03 7.13 10.34
N LEU A 580 -33.83 6.75 9.88
CA LEU A 580 -33.08 7.46 8.85
C LEU A 580 -33.86 7.48 7.52
N ALA A 581 -34.34 6.34 7.05
CA ALA A 581 -35.07 6.22 5.79
C ALA A 581 -36.38 7.02 5.76
N LYS A 582 -37.06 7.17 6.90
CA LYS A 582 -38.27 7.99 7.03
C LYS A 582 -37.97 9.49 6.95
N GLN A 583 -36.83 9.94 7.48
CA GLN A 583 -36.56 11.35 7.73
C GLN A 583 -35.56 11.99 6.77
N THR A 584 -34.74 11.19 6.08
CA THR A 584 -33.66 11.65 5.18
C THR A 584 -33.83 11.09 3.77
N PRO A 585 -33.19 11.66 2.73
CA PRO A 585 -33.31 11.18 1.36
C PRO A 585 -32.43 9.94 1.12
N VAL A 586 -32.79 8.79 1.72
CA VAL A 586 -32.07 7.53 1.52
C VAL A 586 -32.25 7.03 0.08
N LEU A 587 -31.15 6.78 -0.61
CA LEU A 587 -31.12 6.13 -1.94
C LEU A 587 -31.17 4.62 -1.78
N GLN A 588 -30.40 4.10 -0.83
CA GLN A 588 -30.40 2.68 -0.47
C GLN A 588 -29.83 2.48 0.94
N ALA A 589 -30.25 1.41 1.60
CA ALA A 589 -29.60 0.92 2.80
C ALA A 589 -29.67 -0.61 2.88
N PHE A 590 -28.79 -1.20 3.66
CA PHE A 590 -28.86 -2.61 4.01
C PHE A 590 -28.31 -2.87 5.41
N ILE A 591 -28.74 -3.98 6.01
CA ILE A 591 -28.13 -4.56 7.20
C ILE A 591 -27.70 -5.97 6.88
N ALA A 592 -26.45 -6.34 7.17
CA ALA A 592 -25.90 -7.65 6.90
C ALA A 592 -25.00 -8.14 8.04
N ASN A 593 -24.74 -9.43 8.08
CA ASN A 593 -23.72 -10.02 8.95
C ASN A 593 -22.44 -10.19 8.15
N TRP A 594 -21.43 -9.35 8.38
CA TRP A 594 -20.19 -9.31 7.58
C TRP A 594 -18.93 -9.13 8.44
N ASN A 595 -18.02 -10.11 8.43
CA ASN A 595 -16.72 -10.07 9.11
C ASN A 595 -15.65 -9.32 8.28
N TRP A 596 -15.85 -8.02 8.03
CA TRP A 596 -14.92 -7.24 7.21
C TRP A 596 -13.47 -7.37 7.73
N PRO A 597 -12.48 -7.76 6.88
CA PRO A 597 -11.09 -7.97 7.29
C PRO A 597 -10.27 -6.68 7.42
N GLN A 598 -10.87 -5.54 7.09
CA GLN A 598 -10.29 -4.20 7.10
C GLN A 598 -11.32 -3.24 7.73
N THR A 599 -10.88 -2.15 8.35
CA THR A 599 -11.81 -1.15 8.86
C THR A 599 -12.56 -0.45 7.72
N PRO A 600 -13.86 -0.14 7.87
CA PRO A 600 -14.62 0.65 6.89
C PRO A 600 -14.11 2.09 6.70
N GLU A 601 -13.04 2.49 7.39
CA GLU A 601 -12.52 3.87 7.40
C GLU A 601 -12.05 4.36 6.03
N SER A 602 -11.67 3.45 5.15
CA SER A 602 -11.54 3.76 3.73
C SER A 602 -12.92 3.67 3.10
N PHE A 603 -13.79 4.66 3.28
CA PHE A 603 -15.12 4.70 2.64
C PHE A 603 -15.08 4.88 1.12
N SER A 604 -13.90 5.05 0.56
CA SER A 604 -13.67 4.81 -0.85
C SER A 604 -13.77 3.32 -1.22
N ALA A 605 -13.86 2.43 -0.23
CA ALA A 605 -13.93 1.00 -0.43
C ALA A 605 -15.32 0.55 -0.91
N ASN A 606 -15.23 -0.47 -1.74
CA ASN A 606 -16.34 -1.28 -2.20
C ASN A 606 -16.92 -2.05 -1.02
N THR A 607 -18.23 -2.29 -1.01
CA THR A 607 -18.83 -3.29 -0.11
C THR A 607 -18.17 -4.65 -0.34
N LEU A 608 -18.28 -5.57 0.62
CA LEU A 608 -17.85 -6.95 0.39
C LEU A 608 -18.55 -7.52 -0.85
N TYR A 609 -19.82 -7.17 -1.07
CA TYR A 609 -20.56 -7.56 -2.25
C TYR A 609 -19.95 -7.00 -3.56
N GLU A 610 -19.70 -5.70 -3.64
CA GLU A 610 -19.07 -5.03 -4.78
C GLU A 610 -17.66 -5.59 -5.05
N ALA A 611 -16.88 -5.77 -3.98
CA ALA A 611 -15.57 -6.39 -4.03
C ALA A 611 -15.68 -7.78 -4.69
N MET A 612 -16.58 -8.65 -4.21
CA MET A 612 -16.80 -9.98 -4.80
C MET A 612 -17.13 -9.91 -6.27
N LEU A 613 -18.03 -9.02 -6.69
CA LEU A 613 -18.37 -8.86 -8.11
C LEU A 613 -17.22 -8.31 -8.98
N GLY A 614 -16.04 -8.06 -8.39
CA GLY A 614 -14.90 -7.47 -9.08
C GLY A 614 -15.13 -5.99 -9.41
N LEU A 615 -16.09 -5.34 -8.76
CA LEU A 615 -16.42 -3.92 -8.92
C LEU A 615 -15.52 -3.09 -7.99
N HIS A 616 -14.21 -3.20 -8.22
CA HIS A 616 -13.17 -2.57 -7.43
C HIS A 616 -12.31 -1.67 -8.29
N GLY A 617 -11.86 -0.53 -7.75
CA GLY A 617 -10.88 0.31 -8.42
C GLY A 617 -11.22 1.79 -8.61
N GLY A 618 -12.35 2.28 -8.09
CA GLY A 618 -12.63 3.72 -8.18
C GLY A 618 -13.78 4.21 -7.30
N SER A 619 -13.84 5.53 -7.13
CA SER A 619 -14.90 6.29 -6.46
C SER A 619 -16.30 6.14 -7.09
N ILE A 620 -16.43 5.38 -8.18
CA ILE A 620 -17.63 5.25 -9.00
C ILE A 620 -18.81 4.68 -8.20
N ASN A 621 -18.55 3.71 -7.33
CA ASN A 621 -19.59 3.10 -6.49
C ASN A 621 -20.16 4.07 -5.45
N ASN A 622 -19.48 5.20 -5.22
CA ASN A 622 -19.97 6.29 -4.37
C ASN A 622 -20.68 7.38 -5.19
N LEU A 623 -20.79 7.30 -6.51
CA LEU A 623 -21.52 8.30 -7.30
C LEU A 623 -23.02 8.22 -7.03
N GLN A 624 -23.69 9.37 -6.91
CA GLN A 624 -25.14 9.42 -6.75
C GLN A 624 -25.87 8.76 -7.94
N THR A 625 -25.35 8.92 -9.16
CA THR A 625 -25.89 8.29 -10.37
C THR A 625 -25.74 6.77 -10.36
N TYR A 626 -24.66 6.25 -9.77
CA TYR A 626 -24.48 4.82 -9.56
C TYR A 626 -25.48 4.30 -8.52
N ASN A 627 -25.59 5.00 -7.39
CA ASN A 627 -26.41 4.59 -6.25
C ASN A 627 -27.93 4.69 -6.48
N THR A 628 -28.38 5.47 -7.46
CA THR A 628 -29.79 5.49 -7.92
C THR A 628 -30.09 4.40 -8.95
N ARG A 629 -29.07 3.71 -9.46
CA ARG A 629 -29.20 2.69 -10.52
C ARG A 629 -28.92 1.29 -10.02
N PHE A 630 -27.91 1.12 -9.18
CA PHE A 630 -27.41 -0.18 -8.75
C PHE A 630 -27.33 -0.28 -7.23
N LEU A 631 -27.61 -1.47 -6.71
CA LEU A 631 -27.38 -1.82 -5.34
C LEU A 631 -25.89 -2.01 -5.04
N ARG A 632 -25.46 -1.42 -3.93
CA ARG A 632 -24.14 -1.62 -3.36
C ARG A 632 -24.02 -2.96 -2.65
N ALA A 633 -25.12 -3.55 -2.20
CA ALA A 633 -25.12 -4.86 -1.55
C ALA A 633 -26.49 -5.51 -1.57
N VAL A 634 -26.51 -6.81 -1.26
CA VAL A 634 -27.74 -7.58 -1.02
C VAL A 634 -27.66 -8.24 0.35
N SER A 635 -28.76 -8.16 1.10
CA SER A 635 -28.93 -8.83 2.38
C SER A 635 -30.41 -9.18 2.61
N ASP A 636 -30.70 -9.80 3.74
CA ASP A 636 -32.06 -10.12 4.18
C ASP A 636 -32.84 -8.87 4.64
N LYS A 637 -32.21 -7.69 4.72
CA LYS A 637 -32.81 -6.44 5.17
C LYS A 637 -32.35 -5.28 4.29
N LEU A 638 -33.22 -4.80 3.42
CA LEU A 638 -32.92 -3.76 2.42
C LEU A 638 -33.89 -2.58 2.52
N TRP A 639 -33.38 -1.40 2.21
CA TRP A 639 -34.18 -0.19 1.96
C TRP A 639 -33.83 0.32 0.58
N LEU A 640 -34.83 0.54 -0.25
CA LEU A 640 -34.70 1.02 -1.62
C LEU A 640 -35.35 2.39 -1.75
N GLY A 641 -34.59 3.39 -2.21
CA GLY A 641 -35.13 4.68 -2.62
C GLY A 641 -36.01 4.57 -3.86
N GLN A 642 -36.78 5.63 -4.15
CA GLN A 642 -37.77 5.67 -5.22
C GLN A 642 -37.19 5.25 -6.59
N GLU A 643 -35.97 5.67 -6.90
CA GLU A 643 -35.30 5.40 -8.18
C GLU A 643 -35.02 3.91 -8.38
N LEU A 644 -34.54 3.22 -7.34
CA LEU A 644 -34.31 1.77 -7.38
C LEU A 644 -35.64 1.00 -7.41
N VAL A 645 -36.64 1.44 -6.65
CA VAL A 645 -38.00 0.85 -6.69
C VAL A 645 -38.59 0.95 -8.09
N THR A 646 -38.41 2.08 -8.76
CA THR A 646 -38.88 2.27 -10.14
C THR A 646 -38.17 1.33 -11.10
N LYS A 647 -36.86 1.11 -10.92
CA LYS A 647 -36.04 0.21 -11.75
C LYS A 647 -36.30 -1.28 -11.51
N LEU A 648 -36.94 -1.66 -10.41
CA LEU A 648 -37.45 -3.02 -10.24
C LEU A 648 -38.48 -3.41 -11.30
N GLY A 649 -39.08 -2.44 -12.01
CA GLY A 649 -39.86 -2.70 -13.22
C GLY A 649 -41.13 -3.51 -13.00
N GLY A 650 -41.84 -3.30 -11.89
CA GLY A 650 -43.09 -3.99 -11.56
C GLY A 650 -42.91 -5.30 -10.78
N LYS A 651 -41.68 -5.69 -10.42
CA LYS A 651 -41.41 -6.92 -9.66
C LYS A 651 -41.74 -6.85 -8.16
N GLN A 652 -42.40 -5.80 -7.68
CA GLN A 652 -42.72 -5.64 -6.25
C GLN A 652 -43.59 -6.79 -5.70
N GLU A 653 -44.51 -7.31 -6.51
CA GLU A 653 -45.35 -8.46 -6.12
C GLU A 653 -44.51 -9.73 -5.92
N GLN A 654 -43.54 -10.00 -6.81
CA GLN A 654 -42.60 -11.12 -6.67
C GLN A 654 -41.71 -10.95 -5.43
N VAL A 655 -41.31 -9.72 -5.10
CA VAL A 655 -40.60 -9.45 -3.84
C VAL A 655 -41.50 -9.74 -2.64
N ALA A 656 -42.78 -9.33 -2.67
CA ALA A 656 -43.73 -9.55 -1.60
C ALA A 656 -44.04 -11.04 -1.33
N GLU A 657 -43.86 -11.91 -2.33
CA GLU A 657 -43.98 -13.37 -2.16
C GLU A 657 -42.92 -13.92 -1.18
N ILE A 658 -41.68 -13.42 -1.27
CA ILE A 658 -40.52 -13.93 -0.52
C ILE A 658 -40.07 -13.04 0.63
N ALA A 659 -40.55 -11.79 0.70
CA ALA A 659 -40.16 -10.81 1.69
C ALA A 659 -41.36 -10.00 2.17
N ASP A 660 -41.29 -9.51 3.41
CA ASP A 660 -42.22 -8.52 3.94
C ASP A 660 -41.81 -7.13 3.43
N ILE A 661 -42.71 -6.50 2.68
CA ILE A 661 -42.49 -5.16 2.13
C ILE A 661 -43.28 -4.11 2.89
N GLN A 662 -42.64 -2.96 3.17
CA GLN A 662 -43.29 -1.80 3.78
C GLN A 662 -42.86 -0.52 3.05
N SER A 663 -43.81 0.34 2.72
CA SER A 663 -43.49 1.67 2.19
C SER A 663 -42.81 2.53 3.24
N VAL A 664 -41.67 3.13 2.90
CA VAL A 664 -40.93 4.03 3.76
C VAL A 664 -40.63 5.31 2.99
N ARG A 665 -41.26 6.43 3.36
CA ARG A 665 -41.25 7.68 2.59
C ARG A 665 -41.72 7.41 1.15
N ASN A 666 -40.82 7.53 0.16
CA ASN A 666 -41.06 7.26 -1.25
C ASN A 666 -40.35 5.98 -1.71
N GLY A 667 -39.92 5.15 -0.78
CA GLY A 667 -39.16 3.93 -1.02
C GLY A 667 -39.84 2.68 -0.48
N LEU A 668 -39.11 1.58 -0.49
CA LEU A 668 -39.52 0.30 0.07
C LEU A 668 -38.50 -0.19 1.10
N ARG A 669 -38.99 -0.66 2.23
CA ARG A 669 -38.27 -1.56 3.14
C ARG A 669 -38.62 -2.99 2.76
N ILE A 670 -37.63 -3.85 2.63
CA ILE A 670 -37.74 -5.27 2.25
C ILE A 670 -37.06 -6.09 3.35
N MET A 671 -37.83 -6.99 3.97
CA MET A 671 -37.34 -7.91 5.00
C MET A 671 -37.60 -9.34 4.53
N LEU A 672 -36.54 -10.12 4.26
CA LEU A 672 -36.68 -11.48 3.76
C LEU A 672 -37.42 -12.36 4.79
N LYS A 673 -38.42 -13.12 4.35
CA LYS A 673 -39.15 -14.06 5.22
C LYS A 673 -38.21 -15.19 5.62
N GLU A 674 -38.38 -15.73 6.83
CA GLU A 674 -37.57 -16.84 7.34
C GLU A 674 -37.59 -18.09 6.44
N SER A 675 -38.68 -18.30 5.70
CA SER A 675 -38.84 -19.42 4.76
C SER A 675 -38.16 -19.20 3.41
N ALA A 676 -37.80 -17.95 3.09
CA ALA A 676 -37.19 -17.60 1.81
C ALA A 676 -35.66 -17.59 1.91
N LYS A 677 -35.01 -17.83 0.79
CA LYS A 677 -33.55 -17.79 0.66
C LYS A 677 -33.10 -16.52 -0.04
N LEU A 678 -31.90 -16.03 0.30
CA LEU A 678 -31.35 -14.79 -0.26
C LEU A 678 -31.21 -14.86 -1.79
N GLU A 679 -30.95 -16.05 -2.34
CA GLU A 679 -30.86 -16.30 -3.78
C GLU A 679 -32.17 -15.99 -4.51
N GLN A 680 -33.32 -16.29 -3.90
CA GLN A 680 -34.62 -15.96 -4.47
C GLN A 680 -34.79 -14.44 -4.56
N LEU A 681 -34.34 -13.72 -3.54
CA LEU A 681 -34.37 -12.26 -3.55
C LEU A 681 -33.49 -11.70 -4.67
N ILE A 682 -32.25 -12.20 -4.80
CA ILE A 682 -31.30 -11.79 -5.85
C ILE A 682 -31.90 -11.95 -7.26
N GLN A 683 -32.55 -13.08 -7.54
CA GLN A 683 -33.20 -13.34 -8.84
C GLN A 683 -34.29 -12.30 -9.14
N VAL A 684 -35.08 -11.92 -8.13
CA VAL A 684 -36.13 -10.92 -8.29
C VAL A 684 -35.52 -9.52 -8.49
N ILE A 685 -34.53 -9.13 -7.68
CA ILE A 685 -33.91 -7.79 -7.72
C ILE A 685 -32.81 -7.63 -8.76
N THR A 686 -32.52 -8.64 -9.58
CA THR A 686 -31.49 -8.61 -10.64
C THR A 686 -31.49 -7.33 -11.50
N PRO A 687 -32.63 -6.70 -11.87
CA PRO A 687 -32.64 -5.46 -12.65
C PRO A 687 -31.91 -4.26 -12.01
N ILE A 688 -31.73 -4.27 -10.69
CA ILE A 688 -31.00 -3.24 -9.94
C ILE A 688 -29.66 -3.75 -9.39
N MET A 689 -29.22 -4.93 -9.81
CA MET A 689 -27.92 -5.47 -9.46
C MET A 689 -26.85 -4.96 -10.44
N PRO A 690 -25.69 -4.50 -9.96
CA PRO A 690 -24.61 -4.16 -10.86
C PRO A 690 -24.03 -5.42 -11.49
N ASN A 691 -23.67 -5.34 -12.76
CA ASN A 691 -22.79 -6.30 -13.41
C ASN A 691 -21.49 -5.61 -13.83
N LEU A 692 -20.45 -6.41 -14.09
CA LEU A 692 -19.13 -5.88 -14.45
C LEU A 692 -19.15 -5.04 -15.73
N HIS A 693 -20.03 -5.36 -16.68
CA HIS A 693 -20.15 -4.61 -17.93
C HIS A 693 -20.68 -3.20 -17.68
N ASP A 694 -21.77 -3.07 -16.92
CA ASP A 694 -22.37 -1.78 -16.56
C ASP A 694 -21.41 -0.93 -15.72
N HIS A 695 -20.72 -1.54 -14.75
CA HIS A 695 -19.74 -0.84 -13.94
C HIS A 695 -18.60 -0.30 -14.80
N LYS A 696 -18.04 -1.10 -15.72
CA LYS A 696 -17.00 -0.64 -16.65
C LYS A 696 -17.49 0.42 -17.63
N ALA A 697 -18.76 0.35 -18.05
CA ALA A 697 -19.36 1.38 -18.89
C ALA A 697 -19.44 2.72 -18.13
N MET A 698 -19.86 2.68 -16.86
CA MET A 698 -19.88 3.87 -16.01
C MET A 698 -18.47 4.38 -15.69
N GLU A 699 -17.53 3.47 -15.44
CA GLU A 699 -16.11 3.78 -15.24
C GLU A 699 -15.53 4.51 -16.46
N LYS A 700 -15.79 4.00 -17.66
CA LYS A 700 -15.36 4.64 -18.90
C LYS A 700 -15.95 6.04 -19.07
N VAL A 701 -17.24 6.22 -18.78
CA VAL A 701 -17.90 7.54 -18.86
C VAL A 701 -17.33 8.50 -17.82
N PHE A 702 -17.11 8.01 -16.60
CA PHE A 702 -16.51 8.77 -15.52
C PHE A 702 -15.12 9.26 -15.93
N TYR A 703 -14.23 8.35 -16.32
CA TYR A 703 -12.86 8.71 -16.73
C TYR A 703 -12.77 9.45 -18.07
N SER A 704 -13.76 9.38 -18.95
CA SER A 704 -13.76 10.20 -20.18
C SER A 704 -14.18 11.65 -19.94
N ASN A 705 -14.87 11.91 -18.84
CA ASN A 705 -15.24 13.26 -18.42
C ASN A 705 -14.16 13.92 -17.55
N LEU A 706 -13.14 13.15 -17.14
CA LEU A 706 -11.91 13.61 -16.49
C LEU A 706 -10.82 13.87 -17.54
#